data_AF-A0A933MWC9-F1
#
_entry.id   AF-A0A933MWC9-F1
#
_cell.length_a   1.000
_cell.length_b   1.000
_cell.length_c   1.000
_cell.angle_alpha   90.00
_cell.angle_beta   90.00
_cell.angle_gamma   90.00
#
_symmetry.space_group_name_H-M   'P 1'
#
loop_
_entity.id
_entity.type
_entity.pdbx_description
1 polymer ?
#
loop_
_entity_poly.entity_id
_entity_poly.type
_entity_poly.pdbx_seq_one_letter_code
_entity_poly.pdbx_strand_id
1 'polypeptide(L)'
;ERAPGAFDFAGWHPYGLAVEGYPAEVWGFGKLRESIIAARAIAGKPLWLTEIGANFGYDWVPGVTPQDAVAEYLKRDYTLFRELGADTVAHAFWFTWREPGGEWGMVDNAGSRSSVWHAFQRQAQIPVTPAITQASIAPAALAVGELLDVNITVKNNSSETLTTQGPEPGFVYLEGETFNSRGFPDIPGALRVAIDFDGRVGVDHPYRWGLGAPLAPGETRTITGAIRLRSAQSKNYWAGLVQEQVAWHQDRVGTQLVTTQPGLQITNVTLTPAMLTVGELLTVSATVVNNTTSTLPTQGPEPGFVYDEGDTFVSEGFVDETGNARVGVDFKDRVGIDHPYRWGLGAPLAPGESRVITGAIRMKHPQVQDYWAGIVQEHIAWVQDLQGTQAVMVAALPTGGPPAIVDVKLTPLTLEPGQLLMATITVKNNSTSPLTTQGPDPDFVYEEGESFYTRGFPDVHGAFRVGIDFEGRTGVDHPYRWGLGSPLAPGETRVISGAIRLNTTRTIKYWAGLVQERVAWLQDQQGTQNIHVELASVEPRIVAVTLAPLSLTAGDLLNVSITVKNNSNAPLATQDPQPGFVYDEGESFYTRGFPDVAGAFRVGIDYDARTGVDHPYRWGLGAPLAPGETRTIAGAIRMRRAQSRRYWAGLVQEQVAWLQDNEGAHEVTVASSHAIPRVIQIHNLQATTWNGEPDYWNYVNQDVVNGMVERGMMALTDAATAADAWRALLPRYQPGQGIAIKVNFANGGNGRIDASIQTLNAIVAGLKSIGVVEGDVWVFDASQKIPDRFIEMCQFPGVKFYDNGAHTRAGFESGDPHAYIAWSPPPAGVPPQPPIRITDLIVNATYFINLPIFKGHISGAGVTLGFKNHLGSTNYPSGFHTYIFPASENYRLDYNALVDLYNNPHIRYKTILTIGDGLFTGWDWGAPPMTMARFGNKTPNTLFFATDPVAIDSVMADLLAAEWPIQPEAPNYLRLAEQAGIGVYEHGDPWGTGYQKIDFRRYEEQ
;
A
#
# COMPACT_ATOMS: atom_id res chain seq x y z
N GLU A 1 -43.91 -14.09 -3.95
CA GLU A 1 -45.30 -14.00 -4.43
C GLU A 1 -45.74 -12.54 -4.34
N ARG A 2 -46.05 -11.86 -5.46
CA ARG A 2 -46.61 -10.49 -5.45
C ARG A 2 -48.14 -10.59 -5.50
N ALA A 3 -48.80 -9.76 -4.69
CA ALA A 3 -50.25 -9.78 -4.46
C ALA A 3 -51.09 -9.72 -5.77
N PRO A 4 -52.31 -10.30 -5.78
CA PRO A 4 -53.21 -10.21 -6.93
C PRO A 4 -53.55 -8.73 -7.20
N GLY A 5 -53.06 -8.19 -8.33
CA GLY A 5 -53.26 -6.78 -8.72
C GLY A 5 -52.00 -6.02 -9.16
N ALA A 6 -50.80 -6.60 -8.99
CA ALA A 6 -49.51 -5.92 -9.15
C ALA A 6 -49.00 -5.66 -10.59
N PHE A 7 -49.82 -5.83 -11.63
CA PHE A 7 -49.43 -5.53 -13.01
C PHE A 7 -50.12 -4.26 -13.50
N ASP A 8 -49.37 -3.31 -14.06
CA ASP A 8 -49.90 -2.00 -14.50
C ASP A 8 -50.71 -2.06 -15.82
N PHE A 9 -50.74 -3.23 -16.46
CA PHE A 9 -51.38 -3.48 -17.76
C PHE A 9 -51.95 -4.91 -17.82
N ALA A 10 -52.82 -5.16 -18.81
CA ALA A 10 -53.36 -6.48 -19.10
C ALA A 10 -52.99 -6.92 -20.53
N GLY A 11 -52.54 -8.17 -20.69
CA GLY A 11 -52.29 -8.74 -22.02
C GLY A 11 -53.60 -9.08 -22.72
N TRP A 12 -53.72 -8.72 -24.00
CA TRP A 12 -54.82 -9.11 -24.87
C TRP A 12 -54.27 -9.65 -26.18
N HIS A 13 -54.88 -10.71 -26.69
CA HIS A 13 -54.45 -11.40 -27.91
C HIS A 13 -55.60 -11.34 -28.95
N PRO A 14 -55.66 -10.30 -29.78
CA PRO A 14 -56.75 -10.08 -30.74
C PRO A 14 -56.52 -10.81 -32.07
N TYR A 15 -56.66 -12.14 -32.08
CA TYR A 15 -56.43 -12.94 -33.29
C TYR A 15 -57.59 -12.86 -34.30
N GLY A 16 -57.27 -12.62 -35.57
CA GLY A 16 -58.22 -12.80 -36.69
C GLY A 16 -59.36 -11.77 -36.79
N LEU A 17 -59.17 -10.57 -36.25
CA LEU A 17 -60.21 -9.51 -36.23
C LEU A 17 -60.07 -8.51 -37.40
N ALA A 18 -61.21 -8.04 -37.91
CA ALA A 18 -61.27 -6.98 -38.92
C ALA A 18 -60.85 -5.63 -38.34
N VAL A 19 -59.95 -4.93 -39.05
CA VAL A 19 -59.71 -3.50 -38.87
C VAL A 19 -60.72 -2.75 -39.74
N GLU A 20 -61.24 -1.62 -39.28
CA GLU A 20 -62.41 -0.95 -39.85
C GLU A 20 -62.45 -0.92 -41.39
N GLY A 21 -63.45 -1.62 -41.95
CA GLY A 21 -63.68 -1.70 -43.38
C GLY A 21 -62.65 -2.50 -44.17
N TYR A 22 -61.82 -3.33 -43.53
CA TYR A 22 -60.77 -4.12 -44.19
C TYR A 22 -60.56 -5.53 -43.59
N PRO A 23 -60.44 -6.59 -44.41
CA PRO A 23 -60.74 -6.65 -45.85
C PRO A 23 -62.26 -6.70 -46.15
N ALA A 24 -63.11 -6.93 -45.13
CA ALA A 24 -64.57 -6.93 -45.20
C ALA A 24 -65.19 -6.39 -43.89
N GLU A 25 -66.45 -5.93 -43.90
CA GLU A 25 -67.13 -5.34 -42.72
C GLU A 25 -67.24 -6.28 -41.51
N VAL A 26 -67.24 -7.61 -41.75
CA VAL A 26 -67.14 -8.63 -40.72
C VAL A 26 -66.16 -9.69 -41.23
N TRP A 27 -64.98 -9.77 -40.60
CA TRP A 27 -63.97 -10.77 -40.89
C TRP A 27 -63.94 -11.79 -39.75
N GLY A 28 -64.21 -13.06 -40.08
CA GLY A 28 -63.95 -14.28 -39.29
C GLY A 28 -64.38 -14.29 -37.82
N PHE A 29 -63.78 -13.44 -36.99
CA PHE A 29 -63.85 -13.44 -35.54
C PHE A 29 -64.33 -12.11 -34.92
N GLY A 30 -64.64 -11.08 -35.72
CA GLY A 30 -65.25 -9.81 -35.26
C GLY A 30 -64.44 -8.56 -35.60
N LYS A 31 -64.75 -7.42 -34.96
CA LYS A 31 -64.08 -6.12 -35.19
C LYS A 31 -63.03 -5.83 -34.12
N LEU A 32 -61.84 -5.40 -34.55
CA LEU A 32 -60.68 -5.17 -33.69
C LEU A 32 -60.92 -4.04 -32.67
N ARG A 33 -61.47 -2.90 -33.11
CA ARG A 33 -61.76 -1.77 -32.22
C ARG A 33 -62.72 -2.17 -31.08
N GLU A 34 -63.78 -2.90 -31.41
CA GLU A 34 -64.78 -3.35 -30.43
C GLU A 34 -64.18 -4.34 -29.43
N SER A 35 -63.35 -5.27 -29.91
CA SER A 35 -62.63 -6.22 -29.05
C SER A 35 -61.69 -5.52 -28.08
N ILE A 36 -60.92 -4.51 -28.54
CA ILE A 36 -59.99 -3.76 -27.69
C ILE A 36 -60.74 -2.94 -26.64
N ILE A 37 -61.82 -2.26 -27.02
CA ILE A 37 -62.64 -1.47 -26.07
C ILE A 37 -63.26 -2.38 -25.02
N ALA A 38 -63.82 -3.53 -25.42
CA ALA A 38 -64.41 -4.50 -24.51
C ALA A 38 -63.35 -5.09 -23.56
N ALA A 39 -62.19 -5.49 -24.09
CA ALA A 39 -61.09 -6.02 -23.28
C ALA A 39 -60.55 -4.98 -22.30
N ARG A 40 -60.44 -3.71 -22.70
CA ARG A 40 -60.01 -2.60 -21.83
C ARG A 40 -61.00 -2.36 -20.68
N ALA A 41 -62.29 -2.43 -20.98
CA ALA A 41 -63.36 -2.26 -20.00
C ALA A 41 -63.39 -3.43 -18.99
N ILE A 42 -63.20 -4.67 -19.46
CA ILE A 42 -63.11 -5.86 -18.60
C ILE A 42 -61.85 -5.81 -17.73
N ALA A 43 -60.71 -5.44 -18.31
CA ALA A 43 -59.42 -5.46 -17.62
C ALA A 43 -59.26 -4.32 -16.60
N GLY A 44 -59.95 -3.19 -16.79
CA GLY A 44 -59.80 -2.00 -15.95
C GLY A 44 -58.43 -1.32 -16.06
N LYS A 45 -57.49 -1.85 -16.86
CA LYS A 45 -56.12 -1.34 -17.08
C LYS A 45 -55.77 -1.23 -18.57
N PRO A 46 -54.79 -0.38 -18.96
CA PRO A 46 -54.30 -0.32 -20.34
C PRO A 46 -53.87 -1.68 -20.86
N LEU A 47 -54.05 -1.92 -22.16
CA LEU A 47 -53.77 -3.21 -22.77
C LEU A 47 -52.38 -3.28 -23.40
N TRP A 48 -51.76 -4.46 -23.29
CA TRP A 48 -50.67 -4.88 -24.17
C TRP A 48 -51.25 -5.83 -25.21
N LEU A 49 -51.25 -5.42 -26.47
CA LEU A 49 -51.65 -6.30 -27.57
C LEU A 49 -50.47 -7.22 -27.86
N THR A 50 -50.57 -8.43 -27.36
CA THR A 50 -49.46 -9.38 -27.30
C THR A 50 -49.14 -10.01 -28.66
N GLU A 51 -50.07 -9.96 -29.61
CA GLU A 51 -49.89 -10.54 -30.93
C GLU A 51 -50.89 -9.93 -31.93
N ILE A 52 -50.39 -9.31 -33.00
CA ILE A 52 -51.24 -8.76 -34.06
C ILE A 52 -50.62 -8.91 -35.46
N GLY A 53 -51.38 -9.48 -36.40
CA GLY A 53 -50.97 -9.68 -37.79
C GLY A 53 -52.06 -10.40 -38.61
N ALA A 54 -51.80 -10.58 -39.90
CA ALA A 54 -52.71 -11.26 -40.84
C ALA A 54 -51.95 -12.22 -41.78
N ASN A 55 -52.64 -13.26 -42.26
CA ASN A 55 -52.06 -14.34 -43.07
C ASN A 55 -51.90 -13.92 -44.53
N PHE A 56 -50.79 -14.24 -45.19
CA PHE A 56 -50.69 -14.09 -46.64
C PHE A 56 -51.68 -15.00 -47.39
N GLY A 57 -52.03 -16.17 -46.85
CA GLY A 57 -52.94 -17.15 -47.44
C GLY A 57 -54.44 -16.85 -47.30
N TYR A 58 -54.83 -15.69 -46.76
CA TYR A 58 -56.25 -15.30 -46.73
C TYR A 58 -56.77 -14.88 -48.11
N ASP A 59 -58.08 -15.06 -48.32
CA ASP A 59 -58.78 -14.57 -49.51
C ASP A 59 -58.90 -13.04 -49.45
N TRP A 60 -57.84 -12.36 -49.89
CA TRP A 60 -57.74 -10.91 -49.94
C TRP A 60 -58.59 -10.31 -51.07
N VAL A 61 -58.82 -8.99 -51.01
CA VAL A 61 -59.56 -8.25 -52.03
C VAL A 61 -58.95 -8.49 -53.43
N PRO A 62 -59.76 -8.85 -54.45
CA PRO A 62 -59.23 -9.12 -55.79
C PRO A 62 -58.43 -7.94 -56.36
N GLY A 63 -57.22 -8.22 -56.85
CA GLY A 63 -56.36 -7.23 -57.49
C GLY A 63 -55.31 -6.57 -56.57
N VAL A 64 -55.24 -6.95 -55.30
CA VAL A 64 -54.16 -6.55 -54.37
C VAL A 64 -53.27 -7.77 -54.10
N THR A 65 -51.94 -7.58 -54.08
CA THR A 65 -51.04 -8.69 -53.72
C THR A 65 -51.21 -9.03 -52.23
N PRO A 66 -51.08 -10.30 -51.82
CA PRO A 66 -51.18 -10.66 -50.40
C PRO A 66 -50.25 -9.85 -49.48
N GLN A 67 -49.07 -9.48 -49.98
CA GLN A 67 -48.08 -8.69 -49.25
C GLN A 67 -48.51 -7.24 -49.07
N ASP A 68 -49.05 -6.61 -50.11
CA ASP A 68 -49.59 -5.24 -50.03
C ASP A 68 -50.89 -5.20 -49.20
N ALA A 69 -51.67 -6.27 -49.22
CA ALA A 69 -52.90 -6.40 -48.44
C ALA A 69 -52.60 -6.50 -46.94
N VAL A 70 -51.62 -7.32 -46.56
CA VAL A 70 -51.14 -7.38 -45.17
C VAL A 70 -50.49 -6.05 -44.75
N ALA A 71 -49.69 -5.42 -45.61
CA ALA A 71 -49.09 -4.12 -45.30
C ALA A 71 -50.14 -3.02 -45.03
N GLU A 72 -51.23 -2.99 -45.81
CA GLU A 72 -52.34 -2.05 -45.59
C GLU A 72 -53.13 -2.40 -44.32
N TYR A 73 -53.32 -3.69 -43.99
CA TYR A 73 -53.91 -4.12 -42.72
C TYR A 73 -53.11 -3.60 -41.52
N LEU A 74 -51.78 -3.78 -41.54
CA LEU A 74 -50.86 -3.32 -40.48
C LEU A 74 -50.76 -1.79 -40.41
N LYS A 75 -50.95 -1.08 -41.53
CA LYS A 75 -51.00 0.38 -41.51
C LYS A 75 -52.24 0.89 -40.80
N ARG A 76 -53.38 0.23 -41.05
CA ARG A 76 -54.66 0.61 -40.43
C ARG A 76 -54.75 0.22 -38.96
N ASP A 77 -54.19 -0.91 -38.56
CA ASP A 77 -54.14 -1.29 -37.13
C ASP A 77 -53.31 -0.29 -36.31
N TYR A 78 -52.17 0.16 -36.85
CA TYR A 78 -51.31 1.16 -36.23
C TYR A 78 -52.08 2.47 -36.06
N THR A 79 -52.79 2.90 -37.10
CA THR A 79 -53.63 4.11 -37.08
C THR A 79 -54.72 3.99 -36.01
N LEU A 80 -55.41 2.85 -35.96
CA LEU A 80 -56.43 2.55 -34.96
C LEU A 80 -55.89 2.63 -33.52
N PHE A 81 -54.73 2.04 -33.24
CA PHE A 81 -54.16 2.08 -31.88
C PHE A 81 -53.77 3.50 -31.48
N ARG A 82 -53.26 4.29 -32.43
CA ARG A 82 -52.97 5.71 -32.18
C ARG A 82 -54.22 6.51 -31.85
N GLU A 83 -55.33 6.24 -32.54
CA GLU A 83 -56.62 6.88 -32.25
C GLU A 83 -57.18 6.48 -30.88
N LEU A 84 -57.03 5.21 -30.48
CA LEU A 84 -57.47 4.73 -29.16
C LEU A 84 -56.60 5.24 -28.01
N GLY A 85 -55.37 5.64 -28.29
CA GLY A 85 -54.44 6.25 -27.35
C GLY A 85 -53.78 5.27 -26.38
N ALA A 86 -52.69 5.73 -25.75
CA ALA A 86 -51.84 4.92 -24.88
C ALA A 86 -52.55 4.43 -23.60
N ASP A 87 -53.58 5.15 -23.14
CA ASP A 87 -54.39 4.78 -21.95
C ASP A 87 -55.31 3.57 -22.21
N THR A 88 -55.54 3.28 -23.50
CA THR A 88 -56.29 2.11 -23.97
C THR A 88 -55.35 1.00 -24.40
N VAL A 89 -54.38 1.32 -25.26
CA VAL A 89 -53.37 0.39 -25.77
C VAL A 89 -51.99 0.94 -25.45
N ALA A 90 -51.35 0.44 -24.40
CA ALA A 90 -50.04 0.90 -23.96
C ALA A 90 -48.90 0.39 -24.85
N HIS A 91 -49.00 -0.86 -25.31
CA HIS A 91 -48.05 -1.45 -26.26
C HIS A 91 -48.78 -2.38 -27.23
N ALA A 92 -48.29 -2.46 -28.46
CA ALA A 92 -48.71 -3.43 -29.46
C ALA A 92 -47.49 -4.13 -30.06
N PHE A 93 -47.54 -5.46 -30.07
CA PHE A 93 -46.49 -6.31 -30.63
C PHE A 93 -47.01 -6.90 -31.94
N TRP A 94 -46.56 -6.33 -33.04
CA TRP A 94 -46.83 -6.91 -34.37
C TRP A 94 -46.14 -8.25 -34.51
N PHE A 95 -46.80 -9.16 -35.22
CA PHE A 95 -46.37 -10.52 -35.44
C PHE A 95 -44.93 -10.56 -36.00
N THR A 96 -43.99 -10.96 -35.15
CA THR A 96 -42.55 -11.04 -35.46
C THR A 96 -42.03 -12.47 -35.38
N TRP A 97 -42.91 -13.46 -35.28
CA TRP A 97 -42.52 -14.85 -35.08
C TRP A 97 -41.94 -15.53 -36.33
N ARG A 98 -41.06 -16.51 -36.11
CA ARG A 98 -40.19 -17.17 -37.09
C ARG A 98 -40.59 -18.65 -37.15
N GLU A 99 -41.53 -19.00 -38.02
CA GLU A 99 -41.78 -20.41 -38.38
C GLU A 99 -41.08 -20.76 -39.70
N PRO A 100 -40.27 -21.83 -39.76
CA PRO A 100 -39.64 -22.28 -41.00
C PRO A 100 -40.66 -22.61 -42.08
N GLY A 101 -40.86 -21.67 -43.01
CA GLY A 101 -41.79 -21.81 -44.13
C GLY A 101 -43.20 -21.28 -43.87
N GLY A 102 -43.41 -20.54 -42.77
CA GLY A 102 -44.69 -19.92 -42.45
C GLY A 102 -45.05 -18.74 -43.35
N GLU A 103 -46.33 -18.57 -43.64
CA GLU A 103 -46.91 -17.47 -44.42
C GLU A 103 -47.21 -16.22 -43.55
N TRP A 104 -46.31 -15.89 -42.61
CA TRP A 104 -46.54 -14.84 -41.60
C TRP A 104 -45.26 -14.03 -41.30
N GLY A 105 -45.41 -12.75 -40.93
CA GLY A 105 -44.34 -11.96 -40.27
C GLY A 105 -43.57 -10.95 -41.15
N MET A 106 -42.89 -10.00 -40.47
CA MET A 106 -42.11 -8.92 -41.10
C MET A 106 -40.63 -9.28 -41.36
N VAL A 107 -40.19 -10.46 -40.92
CA VAL A 107 -38.83 -10.98 -41.12
C VAL A 107 -38.90 -12.42 -41.61
N ASP A 108 -37.96 -12.81 -42.47
CA ASP A 108 -37.89 -14.15 -43.04
C ASP A 108 -37.11 -15.13 -42.15
N ASN A 109 -36.98 -16.37 -42.62
CA ASN A 109 -36.28 -17.45 -41.91
C ASN A 109 -34.79 -17.15 -41.63
N ALA A 110 -34.16 -16.24 -42.36
CA ALA A 110 -32.78 -15.81 -42.14
C ALA A 110 -32.68 -14.58 -41.23
N GLY A 111 -33.81 -14.06 -40.73
CA GLY A 111 -33.86 -12.81 -39.97
C GLY A 111 -33.75 -11.56 -40.84
N SER A 112 -33.81 -11.70 -42.16
CA SER A 112 -33.82 -10.58 -43.09
C SER A 112 -35.23 -9.99 -43.17
N ARG A 113 -35.34 -8.70 -43.47
CA ARG A 113 -36.63 -8.02 -43.66
C ARG A 113 -37.39 -8.66 -44.82
N SER A 114 -38.64 -9.09 -44.58
CA SER A 114 -39.45 -9.77 -45.60
C SER A 114 -39.99 -8.78 -46.64
N SER A 115 -40.54 -9.27 -47.76
CA SER A 115 -41.16 -8.42 -48.78
C SER A 115 -42.32 -7.57 -48.24
N VAL A 116 -42.98 -8.03 -47.17
CA VAL A 116 -44.09 -7.34 -46.50
C VAL A 116 -43.58 -6.18 -45.66
N TRP A 117 -42.41 -6.31 -45.03
CA TRP A 117 -41.73 -5.18 -44.40
C TRP A 117 -41.46 -4.06 -45.40
N HIS A 118 -40.94 -4.40 -46.57
CA HIS A 118 -40.66 -3.40 -47.60
C HIS A 118 -41.95 -2.79 -48.19
N ALA A 119 -43.03 -3.56 -48.32
CA ALA A 119 -44.34 -3.03 -48.71
C ALA A 119 -44.90 -2.06 -47.67
N PHE A 120 -44.86 -2.43 -46.39
CA PHE A 120 -45.24 -1.58 -45.27
C PHE A 120 -44.41 -0.29 -45.24
N GLN A 121 -43.08 -0.38 -45.36
CA GLN A 121 -42.19 0.79 -45.39
C GLN A 121 -42.55 1.78 -46.51
N ARG A 122 -42.86 1.28 -47.71
CA ARG A 122 -43.28 2.12 -48.85
C ARG A 122 -44.65 2.76 -48.62
N GLN A 123 -45.61 2.00 -48.11
CA GLN A 123 -46.99 2.47 -47.90
C GLN A 123 -47.16 3.39 -46.68
N ALA A 124 -46.27 3.27 -45.69
CA ALA A 124 -46.26 4.07 -44.47
C ALA A 124 -45.52 5.41 -44.60
N GLN A 125 -44.88 5.70 -45.75
CA GLN A 125 -44.09 6.92 -45.99
C GLN A 125 -43.15 7.27 -44.83
N ILE A 126 -42.37 6.29 -44.36
CA ILE A 126 -41.38 6.49 -43.29
C ILE A 126 -40.28 7.47 -43.77
N PRO A 127 -39.82 8.45 -42.96
CA PRO A 127 -38.93 9.53 -43.39
C PRO A 127 -37.63 9.06 -44.05
N VAL A 128 -37.13 9.85 -45.00
CA VAL A 128 -35.83 9.62 -45.67
C VAL A 128 -34.71 9.73 -44.63
N THR A 129 -33.93 8.65 -44.47
CA THR A 129 -32.88 8.54 -43.45
C THR A 129 -31.56 9.16 -43.91
N PRO A 130 -30.68 9.55 -42.97
CA PRO A 130 -29.30 9.89 -43.32
C PRO A 130 -28.63 8.71 -44.03
N ALA A 131 -27.73 9.00 -44.96
CA ALA A 131 -27.07 7.97 -45.76
C ALA A 131 -25.59 8.27 -46.03
N ILE A 132 -24.75 7.25 -45.92
CA ILE A 132 -23.43 7.15 -46.51
C ILE A 132 -23.58 7.21 -48.04
N THR A 133 -23.00 8.24 -48.64
CA THR A 133 -22.95 8.45 -50.09
C THR A 133 -21.63 7.97 -50.70
N GLN A 134 -20.57 7.88 -49.89
CA GLN A 134 -19.27 7.36 -50.30
C GLN A 134 -18.54 6.76 -49.10
N ALA A 135 -17.85 5.64 -49.28
CA ALA A 135 -16.94 5.07 -48.29
C ALA A 135 -15.67 4.57 -48.99
N SER A 136 -14.52 4.85 -48.39
CA SER A 136 -13.21 4.40 -48.85
C SER A 136 -12.41 3.90 -47.65
N ILE A 137 -11.85 2.69 -47.80
CA ILE A 137 -11.01 2.02 -46.81
C ILE A 137 -9.72 1.67 -47.56
N ALA A 138 -8.57 2.21 -47.15
CA ALA A 138 -7.31 2.09 -47.89
C ALA A 138 -6.08 2.19 -46.97
N PRO A 139 -4.93 1.59 -47.34
CA PRO A 139 -4.69 0.79 -48.54
C PRO A 139 -5.25 -0.65 -48.43
N ALA A 140 -5.43 -1.31 -49.58
CA ALA A 140 -5.90 -2.71 -49.64
C ALA A 140 -4.83 -3.74 -49.21
N ALA A 141 -3.56 -3.33 -49.18
CA ALA A 141 -2.45 -4.11 -48.68
C ALA A 141 -1.51 -3.20 -47.87
N LEU A 142 -1.13 -3.66 -46.68
CA LEU A 142 -0.27 -2.94 -45.75
C LEU A 142 0.53 -3.91 -44.89
N ALA A 143 1.61 -3.44 -44.27
CA ALA A 143 2.33 -4.20 -43.27
C ALA A 143 1.65 -4.09 -41.89
N VAL A 144 1.87 -5.10 -41.04
CA VAL A 144 1.54 -5.00 -39.60
C VAL A 144 2.14 -3.71 -39.02
N GLY A 145 1.30 -2.92 -38.34
CA GLY A 145 1.67 -1.64 -37.72
C GLY A 145 1.33 -0.40 -38.55
N GLU A 146 1.06 -0.54 -39.85
CA GLU A 146 0.61 0.56 -40.71
C GLU A 146 -0.87 0.93 -40.47
N LEU A 147 -1.27 2.13 -40.89
CA LEU A 147 -2.63 2.63 -40.72
C LEU A 147 -3.52 2.22 -41.90
N LEU A 148 -4.69 1.68 -41.56
CA LEU A 148 -5.82 1.55 -42.48
C LEU A 148 -6.67 2.82 -42.38
N ASP A 149 -6.56 3.69 -43.37
CA ASP A 149 -7.31 4.93 -43.47
C ASP A 149 -8.77 4.68 -43.88
N VAL A 150 -9.67 5.40 -43.23
CA VAL A 150 -11.12 5.32 -43.38
C VAL A 150 -11.67 6.70 -43.72
N ASN A 151 -12.38 6.82 -44.84
CA ASN A 151 -13.05 8.03 -45.27
C ASN A 151 -14.51 7.72 -45.62
N ILE A 152 -15.46 8.23 -44.83
CA ILE A 152 -16.91 7.97 -44.98
C ILE A 152 -17.65 9.29 -45.15
N THR A 153 -18.30 9.48 -46.29
CA THR A 153 -19.13 10.65 -46.59
C THR A 153 -20.59 10.36 -46.28
N VAL A 154 -21.20 11.15 -45.40
CA VAL A 154 -22.60 11.04 -44.97
C VAL A 154 -23.37 12.27 -45.43
N LYS A 155 -24.57 12.05 -45.95
CA LYS A 155 -25.56 13.09 -46.27
C LYS A 155 -26.78 12.95 -45.38
N ASN A 156 -27.21 14.06 -44.77
CA ASN A 156 -28.48 14.12 -44.05
C ASN A 156 -29.63 14.35 -45.04
N ASN A 157 -30.39 13.30 -45.35
CA ASN A 157 -31.58 13.41 -46.21
C ASN A 157 -32.88 13.62 -45.40
N SER A 158 -32.78 13.77 -44.07
CA SER A 158 -33.93 14.01 -43.21
C SER A 158 -34.26 15.51 -43.11
N SER A 159 -35.42 15.83 -42.52
CA SER A 159 -35.84 17.20 -42.22
C SER A 159 -35.28 17.75 -40.91
N GLU A 160 -34.53 16.96 -40.14
CA GLU A 160 -34.05 17.32 -38.81
C GLU A 160 -32.52 17.49 -38.78
N THR A 161 -32.03 18.32 -37.86
CA THR A 161 -30.59 18.40 -37.60
C THR A 161 -30.17 17.20 -36.76
N LEU A 162 -29.23 16.41 -37.27
CA LEU A 162 -28.79 15.18 -36.62
C LEU A 162 -27.66 15.50 -35.66
N THR A 163 -27.83 15.15 -34.39
CA THR A 163 -26.79 15.29 -33.37
C THR A 163 -25.75 14.18 -33.54
N THR A 164 -24.54 14.44 -33.06
CA THR A 164 -23.43 13.47 -33.11
C THR A 164 -22.68 13.50 -31.79
N GLN A 165 -21.71 12.60 -31.65
CA GLN A 165 -20.88 12.45 -30.47
C GLN A 165 -19.49 11.94 -30.87
N GLY A 166 -18.54 12.06 -29.96
CA GLY A 166 -17.18 11.59 -30.19
C GLY A 166 -17.03 10.06 -30.37
N PRO A 167 -15.83 9.60 -30.77
CA PRO A 167 -14.64 10.42 -31.02
C PRO A 167 -14.74 11.28 -32.29
N GLU A 168 -14.02 12.40 -32.30
CA GLU A 168 -13.97 13.34 -33.41
C GLU A 168 -13.31 12.73 -34.67
N PRO A 169 -13.63 13.25 -35.88
CA PRO A 169 -12.94 12.86 -37.10
C PRO A 169 -11.40 12.96 -36.95
N GLY A 170 -10.70 11.98 -37.51
CA GLY A 170 -9.24 11.84 -37.44
C GLY A 170 -8.74 10.97 -36.27
N PHE A 171 -9.63 10.50 -35.39
CA PHE A 171 -9.24 9.59 -34.31
C PHE A 171 -8.71 8.25 -34.84
N VAL A 172 -7.65 7.72 -34.22
CA VAL A 172 -7.00 6.46 -34.60
C VAL A 172 -7.28 5.38 -33.56
N TYR A 173 -7.85 4.26 -33.99
CA TYR A 173 -8.03 3.07 -33.16
C TYR A 173 -6.85 2.10 -33.32
N LEU A 174 -6.49 1.40 -32.25
CA LEU A 174 -5.66 0.19 -32.35
C LEU A 174 -6.55 -1.03 -32.60
N GLU A 175 -6.04 -2.01 -33.36
CA GLU A 175 -6.74 -3.27 -33.58
C GLU A 175 -7.16 -3.94 -32.26
N GLY A 176 -8.44 -4.28 -32.16
CA GLY A 176 -9.07 -4.88 -30.98
C GLY A 176 -9.69 -3.89 -30.01
N GLU A 177 -9.43 -2.59 -30.17
CA GLU A 177 -10.12 -1.55 -29.42
C GLU A 177 -11.55 -1.36 -29.92
N THR A 178 -12.38 -0.81 -29.04
CA THR A 178 -13.74 -0.37 -29.34
C THR A 178 -13.92 1.07 -28.86
N PHE A 179 -14.91 1.79 -29.42
CA PHE A 179 -15.27 3.13 -28.94
C PHE A 179 -15.50 3.15 -27.41
N ASN A 180 -16.11 2.10 -26.86
CA ASN A 180 -16.39 1.98 -25.43
C ASN A 180 -15.10 1.74 -24.60
N SER A 181 -14.21 0.85 -25.06
CA SER A 181 -12.92 0.62 -24.39
C SER A 181 -12.01 1.86 -24.37
N ARG A 182 -12.25 2.81 -25.28
CA ARG A 182 -11.57 4.11 -25.33
C ARG A 182 -12.29 5.21 -24.54
N GLY A 183 -13.32 4.86 -23.78
CA GLY A 183 -14.04 5.75 -22.88
C GLY A 183 -15.06 6.65 -23.57
N PHE A 184 -15.41 6.40 -24.84
CA PHE A 184 -16.43 7.19 -25.52
C PHE A 184 -17.83 6.65 -25.18
N PRO A 185 -18.74 7.50 -24.67
CA PRO A 185 -20.07 7.06 -24.26
C PRO A 185 -20.94 6.69 -25.46
N ASP A 186 -21.97 5.90 -25.18
CA ASP A 186 -23.04 5.58 -26.12
C ASP A 186 -24.27 6.46 -25.81
N ILE A 187 -24.37 7.66 -26.41
CA ILE A 187 -25.46 8.61 -26.13
C ILE A 187 -26.65 8.28 -27.04
N PRO A 188 -27.82 7.94 -26.46
CA PRO A 188 -29.00 7.58 -27.24
C PRO A 188 -29.37 8.65 -28.28
N GLY A 189 -29.59 8.23 -29.52
CA GLY A 189 -30.03 9.09 -30.62
C GLY A 189 -28.93 9.82 -31.39
N ALA A 190 -27.68 9.81 -30.93
CA ALA A 190 -26.56 10.44 -31.63
C ALA A 190 -26.12 9.63 -32.86
N LEU A 191 -25.69 10.30 -33.94
CA LEU A 191 -25.26 9.65 -35.18
C LEU A 191 -23.74 9.44 -35.20
N ARG A 192 -23.28 8.25 -35.64
CA ARG A 192 -21.87 7.93 -35.91
C ARG A 192 -21.70 7.13 -37.20
N VAL A 193 -20.57 7.32 -37.87
CA VAL A 193 -20.09 6.37 -38.89
C VAL A 193 -19.25 5.30 -38.21
N ALA A 194 -19.22 4.10 -38.78
CA ALA A 194 -18.54 2.99 -38.15
C ALA A 194 -17.93 2.01 -39.15
N ILE A 195 -16.97 1.20 -38.69
CA ILE A 195 -16.35 0.10 -39.44
C ILE A 195 -16.57 -1.24 -38.73
N ASP A 196 -16.97 -2.24 -39.50
CA ASP A 196 -17.02 -3.66 -39.12
C ASP A 196 -16.20 -4.51 -40.11
N PHE A 197 -15.97 -5.79 -39.79
CA PHE A 197 -15.09 -6.68 -40.52
C PHE A 197 -15.42 -8.17 -40.34
N ASP A 198 -14.88 -9.00 -41.24
CA ASP A 198 -15.07 -10.45 -41.19
C ASP A 198 -14.54 -11.08 -39.89
N GLY A 199 -15.35 -11.96 -39.29
CA GLY A 199 -14.99 -12.69 -38.07
C GLY A 199 -14.95 -11.82 -36.81
N ARG A 200 -15.65 -10.67 -36.80
CA ARG A 200 -15.82 -9.82 -35.61
C ARG A 200 -16.30 -10.64 -34.40
N VAL A 201 -15.67 -10.38 -33.25
CA VAL A 201 -16.09 -10.84 -31.92
C VAL A 201 -16.36 -9.64 -31.01
N GLY A 202 -17.40 -9.71 -30.17
CA GLY A 202 -17.71 -8.67 -29.19
C GLY A 202 -18.70 -7.60 -29.70
N VAL A 203 -18.33 -6.32 -29.54
CA VAL A 203 -19.21 -5.15 -29.82
C VAL A 203 -19.40 -4.97 -31.31
N ASP A 204 -20.65 -4.73 -31.74
CA ASP A 204 -21.01 -4.48 -33.14
C ASP A 204 -20.35 -3.20 -33.67
N HIS A 205 -19.74 -3.26 -34.86
CA HIS A 205 -19.00 -2.15 -35.46
C HIS A 205 -18.10 -1.40 -34.45
N PRO A 206 -16.99 -2.03 -34.02
CA PRO A 206 -16.22 -1.60 -32.85
C PRO A 206 -15.55 -0.22 -33.03
N TYR A 207 -15.21 0.14 -34.26
CA TYR A 207 -14.55 1.41 -34.58
C TYR A 207 -15.58 2.42 -35.07
N ARG A 208 -15.82 3.49 -34.31
CA ARG A 208 -16.86 4.50 -34.60
C ARG A 208 -16.31 5.91 -34.52
N TRP A 209 -16.82 6.82 -35.36
CA TRP A 209 -16.49 8.24 -35.35
C TRP A 209 -17.75 9.10 -35.41
N GLY A 210 -17.70 10.19 -34.66
CA GLY A 210 -18.64 11.30 -34.76
C GLY A 210 -18.50 12.06 -36.05
N LEU A 211 -19.50 12.90 -36.31
CA LEU A 211 -19.55 13.75 -37.50
C LEU A 211 -18.74 15.04 -37.33
N GLY A 212 -18.16 15.31 -36.16
CA GLY A 212 -17.45 16.57 -35.84
C GLY A 212 -18.33 17.67 -35.25
N ALA A 213 -19.57 17.74 -35.73
CA ALA A 213 -20.61 18.68 -35.29
C ALA A 213 -21.99 18.13 -35.70
N PRO A 214 -23.11 18.66 -35.18
CA PRO A 214 -24.42 18.32 -35.72
C PRO A 214 -24.48 18.52 -37.24
N LEU A 215 -25.22 17.66 -37.93
CA LEU A 215 -25.33 17.65 -39.40
C LEU A 215 -26.71 18.18 -39.82
N ALA A 216 -26.74 19.36 -40.45
CA ALA A 216 -27.99 20.03 -40.80
C ALA A 216 -28.75 19.31 -41.93
N PRO A 217 -30.08 19.51 -42.08
CA PRO A 217 -30.85 18.96 -43.20
C PRO A 217 -30.21 19.30 -44.57
N GLY A 218 -30.00 18.29 -45.40
CA GLY A 218 -29.38 18.41 -46.73
C GLY A 218 -27.85 18.49 -46.74
N GLU A 219 -27.21 18.68 -45.58
CA GLU A 219 -25.75 18.79 -45.47
C GLU A 219 -25.06 17.44 -45.77
N THR A 220 -23.88 17.51 -46.39
CA THR A 220 -23.02 16.37 -46.67
C THR A 220 -21.64 16.61 -46.06
N ARG A 221 -21.08 15.61 -45.37
CA ARG A 221 -19.78 15.72 -44.71
C ARG A 221 -18.98 14.43 -44.83
N THR A 222 -17.67 14.56 -45.04
CA THR A 222 -16.73 13.44 -45.03
C THR A 222 -16.06 13.34 -43.67
N ILE A 223 -16.14 12.16 -43.07
CA ILE A 223 -15.59 11.84 -41.76
C ILE A 223 -14.38 10.94 -42.00
N THR A 224 -13.25 11.34 -41.43
CA THR A 224 -11.98 10.61 -41.55
C THR A 224 -11.67 9.87 -40.25
N GLY A 225 -10.93 8.78 -40.36
CA GLY A 225 -10.45 8.00 -39.22
C GLY A 225 -9.40 6.99 -39.68
N ALA A 226 -8.75 6.30 -38.75
CA ALA A 226 -7.85 5.22 -39.11
C ALA A 226 -7.85 4.09 -38.07
N ILE A 227 -7.44 2.90 -38.50
CA ILE A 227 -7.25 1.72 -37.65
C ILE A 227 -5.83 1.21 -37.83
N ARG A 228 -5.06 1.07 -36.76
CA ARG A 228 -3.72 0.47 -36.79
C ARG A 228 -3.84 -1.05 -36.62
N LEU A 229 -3.64 -1.78 -37.71
CA LEU A 229 -3.71 -3.25 -37.73
C LEU A 229 -2.42 -3.85 -37.16
N ARG A 230 -2.53 -4.81 -36.23
CA ARG A 230 -1.40 -5.37 -35.47
C ARG A 230 -1.16 -6.86 -35.73
N SER A 231 -2.03 -7.49 -36.50
CA SER A 231 -1.93 -8.91 -36.86
C SER A 231 -1.98 -9.11 -38.38
N ALA A 232 -1.16 -10.04 -38.87
CA ALA A 232 -1.12 -10.41 -40.28
C ALA A 232 -2.34 -11.28 -40.62
N GLN A 233 -3.19 -10.81 -41.54
CA GLN A 233 -4.45 -11.45 -41.91
C GLN A 233 -5.02 -10.81 -43.16
N SER A 234 -6.00 -11.47 -43.78
CA SER A 234 -6.83 -10.90 -44.84
C SER A 234 -8.29 -10.93 -44.42
N LYS A 235 -8.93 -9.75 -44.34
CA LYS A 235 -10.34 -9.59 -43.93
C LYS A 235 -11.04 -8.55 -44.80
N ASN A 236 -12.34 -8.75 -45.05
CA ASN A 236 -13.14 -7.65 -45.57
C ASN A 236 -13.49 -6.69 -44.42
N TYR A 237 -13.36 -5.40 -44.66
CA TYR A 237 -13.81 -4.30 -43.80
C TYR A 237 -14.87 -3.50 -44.54
N TRP A 238 -15.89 -3.02 -43.84
CA TRP A 238 -16.97 -2.23 -44.45
C TRP A 238 -17.52 -1.16 -43.51
N ALA A 239 -18.15 -0.15 -44.10
CA ALA A 239 -18.74 0.98 -43.38
C ALA A 239 -20.22 0.79 -43.07
N GLY A 240 -20.62 1.28 -41.90
CA GLY A 240 -22.01 1.39 -41.45
C GLY A 240 -22.32 2.79 -40.88
N LEU A 241 -23.61 3.10 -40.79
CA LEU A 241 -24.13 4.35 -40.22
C LEU A 241 -25.15 4.03 -39.13
N VAL A 242 -24.83 4.39 -37.90
CA VAL A 242 -25.63 4.11 -36.71
C VAL A 242 -26.20 5.39 -36.13
N GLN A 243 -27.46 5.31 -35.71
CA GLN A 243 -28.05 6.20 -34.72
C GLN A 243 -28.16 5.42 -33.41
N GLU A 244 -27.39 5.86 -32.42
CA GLU A 244 -27.12 5.08 -31.22
C GLU A 244 -28.37 4.72 -30.45
N GLN A 245 -28.48 3.44 -30.06
CA GLN A 245 -29.65 2.84 -29.39
C GLN A 245 -30.99 3.01 -30.12
N VAL A 246 -30.97 3.48 -31.37
CA VAL A 246 -32.17 3.66 -32.20
C VAL A 246 -32.16 2.68 -33.36
N ALA A 247 -31.23 2.85 -34.31
CA ALA A 247 -31.21 2.02 -35.53
C ALA A 247 -29.89 2.12 -36.30
N TRP A 248 -29.59 1.06 -37.05
CA TRP A 248 -28.67 1.11 -38.18
C TRP A 248 -29.39 1.64 -39.42
N HIS A 249 -28.90 2.75 -39.95
CA HIS A 249 -29.43 3.37 -41.16
C HIS A 249 -28.87 2.70 -42.42
N GLN A 250 -27.58 2.31 -42.38
CA GLN A 250 -26.90 1.54 -43.42
C GLN A 250 -25.79 0.66 -42.83
N ASP A 251 -25.46 -0.41 -43.56
CA ASP A 251 -24.39 -1.36 -43.25
C ASP A 251 -23.83 -1.91 -44.57
N ARG A 252 -22.62 -2.50 -44.53
CA ARG A 252 -21.89 -3.12 -45.66
C ARG A 252 -21.56 -2.18 -46.82
N VAL A 253 -21.42 -0.89 -46.57
CA VAL A 253 -21.08 0.11 -47.59
C VAL A 253 -19.55 0.15 -47.80
N GLY A 254 -19.09 0.17 -49.05
CA GLY A 254 -17.66 0.33 -49.37
C GLY A 254 -16.78 -0.82 -48.90
N THR A 255 -17.30 -2.06 -48.92
CA THR A 255 -16.57 -3.26 -48.49
C THR A 255 -15.24 -3.40 -49.23
N GLN A 256 -14.13 -3.54 -48.48
CA GLN A 256 -12.77 -3.67 -49.01
C GLN A 256 -12.07 -4.87 -48.36
N LEU A 257 -11.52 -5.76 -49.19
CA LEU A 257 -10.58 -6.78 -48.72
C LEU A 257 -9.25 -6.10 -48.40
N VAL A 258 -8.83 -6.18 -47.15
CA VAL A 258 -7.57 -5.63 -46.65
C VAL A 258 -6.65 -6.79 -46.27
N THR A 259 -5.45 -6.81 -46.82
CA THR A 259 -4.42 -7.82 -46.52
C THR A 259 -3.27 -7.17 -45.75
N THR A 260 -3.15 -7.55 -44.49
CA THR A 260 -2.04 -7.14 -43.62
C THR A 260 -0.95 -8.20 -43.69
N GLN A 261 0.22 -7.84 -44.21
CA GLN A 261 1.38 -8.75 -44.33
C GLN A 261 2.32 -8.62 -43.12
N PRO A 262 3.07 -9.69 -42.77
CA PRO A 262 4.14 -9.58 -41.79
C PRO A 262 5.19 -8.56 -42.26
N GLY A 263 5.55 -7.60 -41.40
CA GLY A 263 6.54 -6.55 -41.70
C GLY A 263 7.99 -7.06 -41.62
N LEU A 264 8.69 -6.84 -40.49
CA LEU A 264 9.95 -7.52 -40.22
C LEU A 264 9.76 -9.04 -40.12
N GLN A 265 10.77 -9.79 -40.58
CA GLN A 265 10.77 -11.25 -40.51
C GLN A 265 12.07 -11.78 -39.93
N ILE A 266 11.97 -12.68 -38.94
CA ILE A 266 13.05 -13.60 -38.59
C ILE A 266 13.05 -14.75 -39.62
N THR A 267 14.19 -15.01 -40.23
CA THR A 267 14.39 -16.11 -41.18
C THR A 267 15.19 -17.26 -40.60
N ASN A 268 15.97 -17.00 -39.56
CA ASN A 268 16.76 -18.01 -38.87
C ASN A 268 16.96 -17.62 -37.41
N VAL A 269 16.98 -18.60 -36.51
CA VAL A 269 17.30 -18.43 -35.08
C VAL A 269 18.24 -19.54 -34.67
N THR A 270 19.25 -19.21 -33.86
CA THR A 270 20.16 -20.18 -33.29
C THR A 270 20.39 -19.84 -31.83
N LEU A 271 20.13 -20.81 -30.94
CA LEU A 271 20.34 -20.73 -29.50
C LEU A 271 21.42 -21.75 -29.13
N THR A 272 22.61 -21.27 -28.74
CA THR A 272 23.78 -22.13 -28.52
C THR A 272 24.63 -21.73 -27.33
N PRO A 273 25.17 -22.70 -26.56
CA PRO A 273 24.93 -24.15 -26.68
C PRO A 273 23.58 -24.58 -26.10
N ALA A 274 23.05 -25.74 -26.50
CA ALA A 274 21.79 -26.29 -25.96
C ALA A 274 21.95 -26.92 -24.56
N MET A 275 23.20 -27.23 -24.19
CA MET A 275 23.60 -27.79 -22.91
C MET A 275 24.62 -26.83 -22.32
N LEU A 276 24.29 -26.22 -21.19
CA LEU A 276 25.13 -25.29 -20.44
C LEU A 276 25.31 -25.78 -19.02
N THR A 277 26.24 -25.16 -18.32
CA THR A 277 26.36 -25.15 -16.86
C THR A 277 26.08 -23.75 -16.33
N VAL A 278 25.64 -23.65 -15.06
CA VAL A 278 25.42 -22.35 -14.40
C VAL A 278 26.66 -21.47 -14.54
N GLY A 279 26.48 -20.26 -15.09
CA GLY A 279 27.50 -19.25 -15.36
C GLY A 279 27.87 -19.10 -16.84
N GLU A 280 27.52 -20.08 -17.69
CA GLU A 280 27.79 -20.01 -19.14
C GLU A 280 26.76 -19.15 -19.89
N LEU A 281 27.17 -18.68 -21.07
CA LEU A 281 26.37 -17.80 -21.92
C LEU A 281 25.56 -18.63 -22.93
N LEU A 282 24.23 -18.50 -22.88
CA LEU A 282 23.36 -18.87 -23.98
C LEU A 282 23.46 -17.76 -25.05
N THR A 283 24.17 -18.05 -26.13
CA THR A 283 24.27 -17.14 -27.28
C THR A 283 23.01 -17.24 -28.12
N VAL A 284 22.44 -16.08 -28.44
CA VAL A 284 21.27 -15.90 -29.29
C VAL A 284 21.73 -15.27 -30.59
N SER A 285 21.34 -15.86 -31.71
CA SER A 285 21.57 -15.29 -33.03
C SER A 285 20.29 -15.38 -33.86
N ALA A 286 19.76 -14.25 -34.31
CA ALA A 286 18.57 -14.19 -35.16
C ALA A 286 18.86 -13.43 -36.45
N THR A 287 18.51 -14.00 -37.60
CA THR A 287 18.61 -13.33 -38.90
C THR A 287 17.29 -12.64 -39.22
N VAL A 288 17.33 -11.32 -39.30
CA VAL A 288 16.17 -10.45 -39.52
C VAL A 288 16.20 -9.88 -40.93
N VAL A 289 15.04 -9.80 -41.59
CA VAL A 289 14.85 -9.17 -42.89
C VAL A 289 13.77 -8.10 -42.77
N ASN A 290 14.03 -6.90 -43.31
CA ASN A 290 13.01 -5.86 -43.43
C ASN A 290 12.23 -6.03 -44.74
N ASN A 291 11.00 -6.58 -44.68
CA ASN A 291 10.14 -6.67 -45.85
C ASN A 291 9.16 -5.49 -46.00
N THR A 292 9.32 -4.43 -45.19
CA THR A 292 8.49 -3.22 -45.31
C THR A 292 9.03 -2.29 -46.41
N THR A 293 8.26 -1.24 -46.72
CA THR A 293 8.65 -0.22 -47.71
C THR A 293 9.46 0.93 -47.10
N SER A 294 9.68 0.94 -45.78
CA SER A 294 10.34 2.01 -45.04
C SER A 294 11.54 1.53 -44.23
N THR A 295 12.52 2.41 -44.03
CA THR A 295 13.67 2.11 -43.15
C THR A 295 13.19 2.07 -41.71
N LEU A 296 13.50 0.98 -41.02
CA LEU A 296 13.06 0.77 -39.65
C LEU A 296 14.08 1.33 -38.67
N PRO A 297 13.68 2.24 -37.76
CA PRO A 297 14.55 2.73 -36.73
C PRO A 297 14.78 1.64 -35.67
N THR A 298 15.89 1.74 -34.97
CA THR A 298 16.26 0.82 -33.89
C THR A 298 17.03 1.59 -32.82
N GLN A 299 17.21 0.96 -31.67
CA GLN A 299 17.90 1.55 -30.53
C GLN A 299 18.55 0.45 -29.70
N GLY A 300 19.56 0.83 -28.91
CA GLY A 300 20.28 -0.06 -28.01
C GLY A 300 19.38 -0.76 -26.96
N PRO A 301 19.83 -1.88 -26.36
CA PRO A 301 21.23 -2.30 -26.37
C PRO A 301 21.65 -2.86 -27.73
N GLU A 302 22.89 -2.55 -28.09
CA GLU A 302 23.47 -2.94 -29.37
C GLU A 302 23.61 -4.47 -29.47
N PRO A 303 23.60 -5.05 -30.68
CA PRO A 303 23.95 -6.45 -30.88
C PRO A 303 25.25 -6.81 -30.15
N GLY A 304 25.23 -7.92 -29.41
CA GLY A 304 26.35 -8.41 -28.60
C GLY A 304 26.25 -8.08 -27.11
N PHE A 305 25.26 -7.27 -26.69
CA PHE A 305 24.98 -7.05 -25.27
C PHE A 305 24.65 -8.37 -24.56
N VAL A 306 25.09 -8.50 -23.31
CA VAL A 306 24.90 -9.70 -22.50
C VAL A 306 23.99 -9.37 -21.33
N TYR A 307 22.84 -10.05 -21.26
CA TYR A 307 21.97 -10.03 -20.09
C TYR A 307 22.39 -11.09 -19.10
N ASP A 308 22.15 -10.88 -17.81
CA ASP A 308 22.10 -11.96 -16.85
C ASP A 308 20.69 -12.55 -16.76
N GLU A 309 20.58 -13.84 -16.46
CA GLU A 309 19.28 -14.50 -16.30
C GLU A 309 18.48 -13.87 -15.14
N GLY A 310 17.24 -13.48 -15.45
CA GLY A 310 16.34 -12.76 -14.55
C GLY A 310 16.32 -11.25 -14.80
N ASP A 311 17.29 -10.72 -15.55
CA ASP A 311 17.24 -9.34 -16.02
C ASP A 311 16.10 -9.16 -17.02
N THR A 312 15.74 -7.91 -17.20
CA THR A 312 14.85 -7.45 -18.25
C THR A 312 15.48 -6.25 -18.93
N PHE A 313 15.08 -6.00 -20.17
CA PHE A 313 15.42 -4.78 -20.89
C PHE A 313 15.22 -3.53 -20.03
N VAL A 314 14.14 -3.47 -19.24
CA VAL A 314 13.82 -2.34 -18.36
C VAL A 314 14.72 -2.31 -17.10
N SER A 315 15.02 -3.46 -16.49
CA SER A 315 15.85 -3.49 -15.28
C SER A 315 17.29 -3.06 -15.53
N GLU A 316 17.79 -3.27 -16.76
CA GLU A 316 19.09 -2.75 -17.23
C GLU A 316 19.06 -1.27 -17.59
N GLY A 317 17.94 -0.57 -17.33
CA GLY A 317 17.80 0.87 -17.51
C GLY A 317 17.59 1.32 -18.95
N PHE A 318 17.30 0.38 -19.87
CA PHE A 318 16.93 0.75 -21.24
C PHE A 318 15.47 1.23 -21.30
N VAL A 319 15.22 2.17 -22.20
CA VAL A 319 13.91 2.83 -22.35
C VAL A 319 13.25 2.36 -23.63
N ASP A 320 11.95 2.08 -23.56
CA ASP A 320 11.14 1.78 -24.73
C ASP A 320 10.82 3.08 -25.49
N GLU A 321 11.28 3.16 -26.74
CA GLU A 321 10.92 4.25 -27.65
C GLU A 321 9.97 3.73 -28.73
N THR A 322 8.79 4.35 -28.82
CA THR A 322 7.73 3.95 -29.74
C THR A 322 8.24 3.88 -31.19
N GLY A 323 8.08 2.72 -31.82
CA GLY A 323 8.38 2.49 -33.24
C GLY A 323 9.74 1.88 -33.54
N ASN A 324 10.64 1.74 -32.55
CA ASN A 324 11.94 1.12 -32.73
C ASN A 324 11.83 -0.41 -32.81
N ALA A 325 12.50 -1.02 -33.79
CA ALA A 325 12.50 -2.45 -34.01
C ALA A 325 13.62 -3.15 -33.23
N ARG A 326 13.34 -4.32 -32.64
CA ARG A 326 14.26 -5.13 -31.83
C ARG A 326 14.02 -6.62 -32.02
N VAL A 327 15.05 -7.42 -31.76
CA VAL A 327 14.92 -8.87 -31.56
C VAL A 327 14.81 -9.15 -30.08
N GLY A 328 13.78 -9.88 -29.67
CA GLY A 328 13.58 -10.33 -28.29
C GLY A 328 13.73 -11.84 -28.13
N VAL A 329 14.04 -12.30 -26.93
CA VAL A 329 13.97 -13.72 -26.54
C VAL A 329 13.02 -13.89 -25.37
N ASP A 330 12.12 -14.87 -25.49
CA ASP A 330 11.21 -15.30 -24.43
C ASP A 330 11.34 -16.81 -24.17
N PHE A 331 10.64 -17.29 -23.15
CA PHE A 331 10.70 -18.67 -22.70
C PHE A 331 9.38 -19.15 -22.09
N LYS A 332 9.21 -20.47 -22.09
CA LYS A 332 7.99 -21.13 -21.62
C LYS A 332 7.72 -20.85 -20.15
N ASP A 333 6.45 -20.68 -19.79
CA ASP A 333 5.97 -20.40 -18.43
C ASP A 333 6.51 -19.10 -17.81
N ARG A 334 6.99 -18.16 -18.65
CA ARG A 334 7.50 -16.85 -18.23
C ARG A 334 6.45 -16.05 -17.45
N VAL A 335 6.86 -15.52 -16.29
CA VAL A 335 6.10 -14.59 -15.45
C VAL A 335 6.75 -13.21 -15.56
N GLY A 336 5.99 -12.18 -15.94
CA GLY A 336 6.48 -10.79 -16.03
C GLY A 336 6.44 -10.21 -17.44
N ILE A 337 7.51 -9.52 -17.84
CA ILE A 337 7.59 -8.71 -19.08
C ILE A 337 7.82 -9.59 -20.31
N ASP A 338 7.18 -9.26 -21.45
CA ASP A 338 7.32 -9.96 -22.75
C ASP A 338 8.72 -9.85 -23.31
N HIS A 339 9.28 -11.00 -23.69
CA HIS A 339 10.64 -11.14 -24.21
C HIS A 339 11.61 -10.30 -23.41
N PRO A 340 11.91 -10.71 -22.16
CA PRO A 340 12.65 -9.88 -21.22
C PRO A 340 14.04 -9.49 -21.74
N TYR A 341 14.64 -10.27 -22.63
CA TYR A 341 15.93 -9.98 -23.25
C TYR A 341 15.73 -9.44 -24.66
N ARG A 342 16.18 -8.20 -24.96
CA ARG A 342 15.96 -7.56 -26.27
C ARG A 342 17.21 -6.86 -26.80
N TRP A 343 17.48 -6.99 -28.09
CA TRP A 343 18.59 -6.31 -28.76
C TRP A 343 18.09 -5.43 -29.90
N GLY A 344 18.67 -4.24 -30.01
CA GLY A 344 18.55 -3.41 -31.19
C GLY A 344 19.14 -4.08 -32.43
N LEU A 345 18.82 -3.53 -33.59
CA LEU A 345 19.31 -4.03 -34.88
C LEU A 345 20.72 -3.51 -35.21
N GLY A 346 21.31 -2.68 -34.36
CA GLY A 346 22.53 -1.93 -34.63
C GLY A 346 22.22 -0.58 -35.26
N ALA A 347 22.35 -0.49 -36.59
CA ALA A 347 21.86 0.66 -37.35
C ALA A 347 20.38 0.49 -37.79
N PRO A 348 19.66 1.55 -38.18
CA PRO A 348 18.38 1.41 -38.86
C PRO A 348 18.46 0.42 -40.03
N LEU A 349 17.42 -0.39 -40.22
CA LEU A 349 17.39 -1.50 -41.19
C LEU A 349 16.63 -1.08 -42.44
N ALA A 350 17.30 -0.98 -43.59
CA ALA A 350 16.70 -0.49 -44.83
C ALA A 350 15.72 -1.52 -45.45
N PRO A 351 14.76 -1.09 -46.29
CA PRO A 351 13.87 -2.01 -47.03
C PRO A 351 14.65 -3.07 -47.82
N GLY A 352 14.29 -4.34 -47.65
CA GLY A 352 14.94 -5.51 -48.27
C GLY A 352 16.27 -5.92 -47.64
N GLU A 353 16.79 -5.19 -46.65
CA GLU A 353 18.04 -5.53 -45.98
C GLU A 353 17.86 -6.72 -45.02
N SER A 354 18.85 -7.62 -45.00
CA SER A 354 18.94 -8.72 -44.05
C SER A 354 20.15 -8.55 -43.13
N ARG A 355 19.97 -8.78 -41.83
CA ARG A 355 21.03 -8.65 -40.82
C ARG A 355 20.95 -9.73 -39.75
N VAL A 356 22.10 -10.19 -39.29
CA VAL A 356 22.20 -11.09 -38.13
C VAL A 356 22.33 -10.26 -36.87
N ILE A 357 21.41 -10.45 -35.93
CA ILE A 357 21.40 -9.82 -34.62
C ILE A 357 21.84 -10.86 -33.60
N THR A 358 22.91 -10.55 -32.88
CA THR A 358 23.48 -11.45 -31.87
C THR A 358 23.32 -10.86 -30.48
N GLY A 359 23.23 -11.73 -29.49
CA GLY A 359 23.17 -11.38 -28.07
C GLY A 359 23.50 -12.59 -27.22
N ALA A 360 23.58 -12.41 -25.89
CA ALA A 360 23.72 -13.55 -24.99
C ALA A 360 23.00 -13.35 -23.66
N ILE A 361 22.65 -14.46 -23.02
CA ILE A 361 22.07 -14.52 -21.68
C ILE A 361 22.98 -15.38 -20.80
N ARG A 362 23.46 -14.84 -19.68
CA ARG A 362 24.25 -15.60 -18.69
C ARG A 362 23.31 -16.39 -17.78
N MET A 363 23.34 -17.71 -17.92
CA MET A 363 22.46 -18.60 -17.18
C MET A 363 22.88 -18.71 -15.72
N LYS A 364 22.00 -18.43 -14.76
CA LYS A 364 22.31 -18.39 -13.31
C LYS A 364 21.71 -19.56 -12.53
N HIS A 365 20.69 -20.21 -13.07
CA HIS A 365 19.95 -21.27 -12.38
C HIS A 365 19.94 -22.57 -13.18
N PRO A 366 20.07 -23.73 -12.51
CA PRO A 366 19.99 -25.02 -13.18
C PRO A 366 18.53 -25.34 -13.54
N GLN A 367 18.25 -25.54 -14.82
CA GLN A 367 16.92 -25.82 -15.32
C GLN A 367 16.94 -26.43 -16.72
N VAL A 368 15.79 -26.95 -17.16
CA VAL A 368 15.53 -27.26 -18.57
C VAL A 368 14.37 -26.38 -19.00
N GLN A 369 14.61 -25.51 -19.96
CA GLN A 369 13.68 -24.44 -20.31
C GLN A 369 13.64 -24.25 -21.83
N ASP A 370 12.44 -24.13 -22.39
CA ASP A 370 12.23 -23.84 -23.82
C ASP A 370 12.36 -22.33 -24.03
N TYR A 371 13.28 -21.91 -24.90
CA TYR A 371 13.48 -20.52 -25.32
C TYR A 371 13.16 -20.35 -26.80
N TRP A 372 12.70 -19.15 -27.20
CA TRP A 372 12.49 -18.78 -28.60
C TRP A 372 12.74 -17.29 -28.81
N ALA A 373 12.95 -16.90 -30.07
CA ALA A 373 13.09 -15.50 -30.45
C ALA A 373 11.78 -14.93 -31.02
N GLY A 374 11.65 -13.61 -30.90
CA GLY A 374 10.61 -12.79 -31.52
C GLY A 374 11.19 -11.47 -32.02
N ILE A 375 10.39 -10.72 -32.76
CA ILE A 375 10.71 -9.33 -33.14
C ILE A 375 9.57 -8.44 -32.65
N VAL A 376 9.95 -7.35 -31.98
CA VAL A 376 9.03 -6.29 -31.58
C VAL A 376 9.34 -5.02 -32.34
N GLN A 377 8.28 -4.30 -32.67
CA GLN A 377 8.35 -2.87 -32.91
C GLN A 377 7.71 -2.17 -31.70
N GLU A 378 8.51 -1.48 -30.91
CA GLU A 378 8.13 -1.05 -29.55
C GLU A 378 6.87 -0.19 -29.55
N HIS A 379 5.95 -0.50 -28.62
CA HIS A 379 4.61 0.10 -28.53
C HIS A 379 3.72 0.00 -29.78
N ILE A 380 4.12 -0.78 -30.80
CA ILE A 380 3.34 -1.03 -32.02
C ILE A 380 2.81 -2.46 -32.01
N ALA A 381 3.70 -3.45 -32.12
CA ALA A 381 3.34 -4.87 -32.15
C ALA A 381 4.56 -5.78 -31.98
N TRP A 382 4.32 -6.99 -31.46
CA TRP A 382 5.18 -8.14 -31.75
C TRP A 382 4.91 -8.60 -33.17
N VAL A 383 5.86 -8.32 -34.06
CA VAL A 383 5.74 -8.60 -35.49
C VAL A 383 5.85 -10.10 -35.75
N GLN A 384 6.69 -10.79 -34.96
CA GLN A 384 6.81 -12.25 -34.94
C GLN A 384 7.17 -12.74 -33.54
N ASP A 385 6.74 -13.96 -33.21
CA ASP A 385 7.04 -14.64 -31.95
C ASP A 385 7.17 -16.16 -32.17
N LEU A 386 7.65 -16.90 -31.17
CA LEU A 386 7.84 -18.35 -31.18
C LEU A 386 8.73 -18.86 -32.32
N GLN A 387 9.74 -18.07 -32.71
CA GLN A 387 10.68 -18.45 -33.76
C GLN A 387 11.87 -19.21 -33.18
N GLY A 388 12.14 -20.39 -33.73
CA GLY A 388 13.32 -21.19 -33.35
C GLY A 388 13.29 -21.76 -31.94
N THR A 389 12.11 -22.18 -31.46
CA THR A 389 11.96 -22.77 -30.13
C THR A 389 12.96 -23.92 -29.91
N GLN A 390 13.73 -23.83 -28.83
CA GLN A 390 14.75 -24.81 -28.48
C GLN A 390 14.77 -25.03 -26.96
N ALA A 391 14.78 -26.31 -26.56
CA ALA A 391 15.02 -26.69 -25.17
C ALA A 391 16.49 -26.48 -24.83
N VAL A 392 16.74 -25.68 -23.79
CA VAL A 392 18.08 -25.39 -23.26
C VAL A 392 18.17 -26.00 -21.87
N MET A 393 19.15 -26.87 -21.66
CA MET A 393 19.44 -27.47 -20.36
C MET A 393 20.64 -26.77 -19.73
N VAL A 394 20.42 -26.15 -18.58
CA VAL A 394 21.45 -25.61 -17.70
C VAL A 394 21.64 -26.61 -16.56
N ALA A 395 22.75 -27.34 -16.59
CA ALA A 395 23.13 -28.23 -15.51
C ALA A 395 23.65 -27.42 -14.32
N ALA A 396 23.36 -27.91 -13.11
CA ALA A 396 24.04 -27.44 -11.92
C ALA A 396 25.55 -27.70 -12.06
N LEU A 397 26.38 -26.79 -11.57
CA LEU A 397 27.81 -27.01 -11.49
C LEU A 397 28.07 -28.32 -10.73
N PRO A 398 28.88 -29.26 -11.27
CA PRO A 398 29.24 -30.47 -10.56
C PRO A 398 29.87 -30.08 -9.22
N THR A 399 29.44 -30.72 -8.11
CA THR A 399 29.77 -30.33 -6.73
C THR A 399 31.21 -29.84 -6.56
N GLY A 400 31.34 -28.51 -6.56
CA GLY A 400 32.56 -27.73 -6.62
C GLY A 400 32.37 -26.48 -7.51
N GLY A 401 31.86 -25.37 -6.96
CA GLY A 401 31.62 -24.13 -7.71
C GLY A 401 32.90 -23.45 -8.25
N PRO A 402 32.83 -22.41 -9.09
CA PRO A 402 34.01 -21.69 -9.52
C PRO A 402 34.71 -20.98 -8.34
N PRO A 403 36.03 -20.76 -8.42
CA PRO A 403 36.73 -19.86 -7.51
C PRO A 403 36.01 -18.53 -7.44
N ALA A 404 35.83 -17.99 -6.23
CA ALA A 404 35.10 -16.77 -6.03
C ALA A 404 35.79 -15.82 -5.06
N ILE A 405 35.82 -14.53 -5.38
CA ILE A 405 35.93 -13.45 -4.41
C ILE A 405 34.67 -13.50 -3.55
N VAL A 406 34.88 -13.64 -2.23
CA VAL A 406 33.82 -13.67 -1.23
C VAL A 406 33.72 -12.35 -0.45
N ASP A 407 34.79 -11.55 -0.43
CA ASP A 407 34.82 -10.25 0.23
C ASP A 407 35.90 -9.36 -0.38
N VAL A 408 35.66 -8.05 -0.40
CA VAL A 408 36.58 -7.01 -0.88
C VAL A 408 36.49 -5.82 0.05
N LYS A 409 37.64 -5.40 0.56
CA LYS A 409 37.75 -4.21 1.40
C LYS A 409 38.89 -3.33 0.92
N LEU A 410 38.56 -2.11 0.48
CA LEU A 410 39.53 -1.06 0.20
C LEU A 410 39.51 -0.07 1.37
N THR A 411 40.67 0.22 1.95
CA THR A 411 40.75 1.07 3.13
C THR A 411 42.06 1.87 3.19
N PRO A 412 42.03 3.14 3.63
CA PRO A 412 40.83 3.95 3.91
C PRO A 412 40.11 4.44 2.63
N LEU A 413 38.83 4.80 2.74
CA LEU A 413 38.04 5.37 1.62
C LEU A 413 38.39 6.84 1.34
N THR A 414 39.01 7.52 2.32
CA THR A 414 39.54 8.87 2.20
C THR A 414 41.01 8.88 2.56
N LEU A 415 41.85 9.39 1.67
CA LEU A 415 43.30 9.40 1.76
C LEU A 415 43.84 10.81 1.51
N GLU A 416 44.98 11.13 2.12
CA GLU A 416 45.81 12.25 1.68
C GLU A 416 46.77 11.79 0.56
N PRO A 417 47.15 12.69 -0.38
CA PRO A 417 48.18 12.40 -1.38
C PRO A 417 49.44 11.77 -0.76
N GLY A 418 49.82 10.59 -1.26
CA GLY A 418 50.97 9.80 -0.81
C GLY A 418 50.66 8.68 0.18
N GLN A 419 49.41 8.56 0.63
CA GLN A 419 48.96 7.47 1.50
C GLN A 419 48.66 6.19 0.72
N LEU A 420 48.67 5.06 1.44
CA LEU A 420 48.39 3.73 0.88
C LEU A 420 46.91 3.41 0.95
N LEU A 421 46.31 3.11 -0.20
CA LEU A 421 45.06 2.38 -0.29
C LEU A 421 45.37 0.88 -0.10
N MET A 422 44.96 0.32 1.03
CA MET A 422 45.09 -1.10 1.32
C MET A 422 43.93 -1.86 0.65
N ALA A 423 44.26 -2.86 -0.15
CA ALA A 423 43.31 -3.79 -0.74
C ALA A 423 43.36 -5.13 0.01
N THR A 424 42.23 -5.59 0.50
CA THR A 424 42.06 -6.92 1.10
C THR A 424 40.97 -7.65 0.33
N ILE A 425 41.34 -8.72 -0.37
CA ILE A 425 40.45 -9.48 -1.26
C ILE A 425 40.43 -10.93 -0.77
N THR A 426 39.27 -11.40 -0.32
CA THR A 426 39.12 -12.78 0.15
C THR A 426 38.66 -13.66 -1.01
N VAL A 427 39.44 -14.69 -1.32
CA VAL A 427 39.16 -15.64 -2.40
C VAL A 427 38.90 -17.02 -1.80
N LYS A 428 37.82 -17.66 -2.22
CA LYS A 428 37.51 -19.06 -1.92
C LYS A 428 37.65 -19.90 -3.18
N ASN A 429 38.46 -20.95 -3.11
CA ASN A 429 38.48 -21.96 -4.15
C ASN A 429 37.28 -22.91 -3.95
N ASN A 430 36.15 -22.62 -4.59
CA ASN A 430 35.03 -23.56 -4.56
C ASN A 430 35.24 -24.74 -5.52
N SER A 431 36.29 -24.74 -6.35
CA SER A 431 36.49 -25.75 -7.39
C SER A 431 37.08 -27.03 -6.81
N THR A 432 37.12 -28.09 -7.62
CA THR A 432 37.67 -29.39 -7.24
C THR A 432 39.18 -29.51 -7.45
N SER A 433 39.84 -28.47 -7.99
CA SER A 433 41.29 -28.48 -8.27
C SER A 433 42.01 -27.31 -7.60
N PRO A 434 43.30 -27.46 -7.19
CA PRO A 434 44.07 -26.34 -6.65
C PRO A 434 44.22 -25.19 -7.66
N LEU A 435 44.11 -23.95 -7.20
CA LEU A 435 44.34 -22.76 -8.04
C LEU A 435 45.82 -22.46 -8.09
N THR A 436 46.46 -22.81 -9.19
CA THR A 436 47.85 -22.42 -9.44
C THR A 436 47.94 -20.91 -9.55
N THR A 437 48.89 -20.29 -8.86
CA THR A 437 49.02 -18.83 -8.83
C THR A 437 50.43 -18.39 -9.22
N GLN A 438 50.62 -17.08 -9.33
CA GLN A 438 51.87 -16.45 -9.74
C GLN A 438 52.00 -15.07 -9.08
N GLY A 439 53.23 -14.57 -9.03
CA GLY A 439 53.52 -13.27 -8.44
C GLY A 439 52.94 -12.06 -9.19
N PRO A 440 52.99 -10.86 -8.58
CA PRO A 440 53.61 -10.60 -7.27
C PRO A 440 52.82 -11.21 -6.11
N ASP A 441 53.51 -11.64 -5.07
CA ASP A 441 52.89 -12.24 -3.88
C ASP A 441 52.06 -11.21 -3.10
N PRO A 442 51.16 -11.66 -2.19
CA PRO A 442 50.45 -10.77 -1.28
C PRO A 442 51.39 -9.80 -0.56
N ASP A 443 50.85 -8.65 -0.16
CA ASP A 443 51.54 -7.52 0.48
C ASP A 443 52.45 -6.69 -0.44
N PHE A 444 52.52 -7.01 -1.74
CA PHE A 444 53.22 -6.17 -2.70
C PHE A 444 52.59 -4.77 -2.82
N VAL A 445 53.43 -3.73 -2.88
CA VAL A 445 52.98 -2.33 -2.97
C VAL A 445 53.27 -1.78 -4.37
N TYR A 446 52.21 -1.26 -5.00
CA TYR A 446 52.28 -0.52 -6.26
C TYR A 446 52.31 0.99 -5.99
N GLU A 447 53.06 1.72 -6.79
CA GLU A 447 52.94 3.17 -6.91
C GLU A 447 51.85 3.51 -7.95
N GLU A 448 51.14 4.62 -7.76
CA GLU A 448 50.09 5.04 -8.71
C GLU A 448 50.64 5.17 -10.14
N GLY A 449 49.97 4.52 -11.10
CA GLY A 449 50.36 4.49 -12.51
C GLY A 449 51.25 3.30 -12.90
N GLU A 450 51.70 2.49 -11.94
CA GLU A 450 52.37 1.22 -12.24
C GLU A 450 51.36 0.11 -12.62
N SER A 451 51.88 -0.98 -13.15
CA SER A 451 51.13 -2.23 -13.33
C SER A 451 52.02 -3.44 -13.04
N PHE A 452 51.42 -4.63 -12.90
CA PHE A 452 52.19 -5.87 -12.75
C PHE A 452 53.19 -6.08 -13.91
N TYR A 453 52.86 -5.65 -15.13
CA TYR A 453 53.77 -5.70 -16.28
C TYR A 453 54.95 -4.73 -16.13
N THR A 454 54.71 -3.47 -15.74
CA THR A 454 55.80 -2.49 -15.57
C THR A 454 56.71 -2.85 -14.40
N ARG A 455 56.21 -3.65 -13.44
CA ARG A 455 56.98 -4.23 -12.34
C ARG A 455 57.65 -5.57 -12.67
N GLY A 456 57.57 -6.03 -13.93
CA GLY A 456 58.32 -7.18 -14.43
C GLY A 456 57.67 -8.55 -14.18
N PHE A 457 56.39 -8.61 -13.80
CA PHE A 457 55.68 -9.87 -13.61
C PHE A 457 54.99 -10.31 -14.91
N PRO A 458 55.33 -11.49 -15.48
CA PRO A 458 54.67 -11.99 -16.68
C PRO A 458 53.25 -12.49 -16.39
N ASP A 459 52.41 -12.66 -17.40
CA ASP A 459 51.13 -13.37 -17.32
C ASP A 459 51.29 -14.84 -17.75
N VAL A 460 51.30 -15.76 -16.77
CA VAL A 460 51.42 -17.20 -16.97
C VAL A 460 50.04 -17.77 -17.26
N HIS A 461 49.87 -18.32 -18.46
CA HIS A 461 48.61 -18.89 -18.92
C HIS A 461 48.00 -19.87 -17.89
N GLY A 462 46.75 -19.60 -17.48
CA GLY A 462 45.99 -20.44 -16.56
C GLY A 462 46.24 -20.18 -15.08
N ALA A 463 47.20 -19.32 -14.70
CA ALA A 463 47.45 -18.97 -13.31
C ALA A 463 46.42 -17.95 -12.78
N PHE A 464 46.14 -17.99 -11.49
CA PHE A 464 45.14 -17.15 -10.84
C PHE A 464 45.76 -15.95 -10.14
N ARG A 465 45.15 -14.77 -10.30
CA ARG A 465 45.45 -13.54 -9.55
C ARG A 465 44.17 -12.81 -9.18
N VAL A 466 44.23 -12.01 -8.13
CA VAL A 466 43.26 -10.94 -7.88
C VAL A 466 43.84 -9.61 -8.35
N GLY A 467 43.00 -8.68 -8.76
CA GLY A 467 43.47 -7.36 -9.17
C GLY A 467 42.48 -6.25 -8.86
N ILE A 468 42.99 -5.02 -8.82
CA ILE A 468 42.20 -3.79 -8.65
C ILE A 468 42.18 -3.00 -9.95
N ASP A 469 40.98 -2.59 -10.37
CA ASP A 469 40.75 -1.61 -11.44
C ASP A 469 39.99 -0.39 -10.89
N PHE A 470 39.86 0.65 -11.71
CA PHE A 470 39.29 1.92 -11.35
C PHE A 470 38.64 2.67 -12.53
N GLU A 471 37.74 3.58 -12.20
CA GLU A 471 37.01 4.38 -13.15
C GLU A 471 37.93 5.30 -13.96
N GLY A 472 37.73 5.33 -15.28
CA GLY A 472 38.56 6.12 -16.19
C GLY A 472 39.96 5.55 -16.41
N ARG A 473 40.20 4.26 -16.09
CA ARG A 473 41.46 3.57 -16.39
C ARG A 473 41.86 3.75 -17.86
N THR A 474 43.12 4.10 -18.08
CA THR A 474 43.80 3.99 -19.38
C THR A 474 44.93 2.96 -19.27
N GLY A 475 45.11 2.12 -20.30
CA GLY A 475 46.18 1.11 -20.32
C GLY A 475 45.76 -0.32 -19.96
N VAL A 476 46.51 -0.98 -19.08
CA VAL A 476 46.39 -2.42 -18.76
C VAL A 476 45.22 -2.66 -17.80
N ASP A 477 44.30 -3.55 -18.18
CA ASP A 477 43.17 -4.01 -17.37
C ASP A 477 43.59 -4.52 -15.98
N HIS A 478 42.94 -4.05 -14.91
CA HIS A 478 43.32 -4.28 -13.51
C HIS A 478 44.84 -4.19 -13.31
N PRO A 479 45.43 -2.98 -13.39
CA PRO A 479 46.88 -2.83 -13.46
C PRO A 479 47.58 -3.34 -12.19
N TYR A 480 46.91 -3.26 -11.03
CA TYR A 480 47.44 -3.69 -9.74
C TYR A 480 46.96 -5.10 -9.44
N ARG A 481 47.82 -6.13 -9.58
CA ARG A 481 47.46 -7.54 -9.35
C ARG A 481 48.35 -8.22 -8.33
N TRP A 482 47.79 -9.18 -7.60
CA TRP A 482 48.48 -10.03 -6.65
C TRP A 482 48.14 -11.50 -6.88
N GLY A 483 49.15 -12.34 -6.72
CA GLY A 483 49.01 -13.78 -6.59
C GLY A 483 48.34 -14.18 -5.30
N LEU A 484 47.96 -15.44 -5.23
CA LEU A 484 47.35 -16.06 -4.06
C LEU A 484 48.40 -16.47 -3.00
N GLY A 485 49.68 -16.16 -3.25
CA GLY A 485 50.83 -16.68 -2.49
C GLY A 485 51.19 -18.08 -2.95
N SER A 486 50.77 -19.11 -2.22
CA SER A 486 50.85 -20.51 -2.68
C SER A 486 49.59 -20.93 -3.45
N PRO A 487 49.59 -22.04 -4.21
CA PRO A 487 48.36 -22.56 -4.81
C PRO A 487 47.24 -22.73 -3.77
N LEU A 488 46.02 -22.30 -4.11
CA LEU A 488 44.87 -22.32 -3.19
C LEU A 488 44.13 -23.66 -3.32
N ALA A 489 44.10 -24.48 -2.26
CA ALA A 489 43.54 -25.84 -2.33
C ALA A 489 42.01 -25.85 -2.49
N PRO A 490 41.39 -26.93 -3.03
CA PRO A 490 39.95 -27.08 -3.10
C PRO A 490 39.27 -26.87 -1.72
N GLY A 491 38.25 -26.02 -1.69
CA GLY A 491 37.52 -25.64 -0.47
C GLY A 491 38.22 -24.59 0.41
N GLU A 492 39.47 -24.24 0.12
CA GLU A 492 40.23 -23.27 0.90
C GLU A 492 39.77 -21.84 0.62
N THR A 493 39.67 -21.03 1.69
CA THR A 493 39.45 -19.59 1.62
C THR A 493 40.70 -18.87 2.10
N ARG A 494 41.17 -17.87 1.36
CA ARG A 494 42.36 -17.10 1.69
C ARG A 494 42.16 -15.62 1.44
N VAL A 495 42.70 -14.82 2.35
CA VAL A 495 42.75 -13.37 2.23
C VAL A 495 44.02 -12.97 1.50
N ILE A 496 43.88 -12.21 0.42
CA ILE A 496 44.97 -11.66 -0.37
C ILE A 496 45.04 -10.16 -0.11
N SER A 497 46.13 -9.72 0.48
CA SER A 497 46.41 -8.31 0.79
C SER A 497 47.34 -7.69 -0.24
N GLY A 498 47.21 -6.38 -0.43
CA GLY A 498 48.05 -5.58 -1.28
C GLY A 498 47.85 -4.09 -1.01
N ALA A 499 48.70 -3.24 -1.56
CA ALA A 499 48.54 -1.79 -1.40
C ALA A 499 48.89 -1.00 -2.66
N ILE A 500 48.25 0.15 -2.81
CA ILE A 500 48.52 1.12 -3.88
C ILE A 500 48.77 2.48 -3.23
N ARG A 501 49.91 3.11 -3.48
CA ARG A 501 50.16 4.49 -3.04
C ARG A 501 49.50 5.46 -4.00
N LEU A 502 48.47 6.16 -3.55
CA LEU A 502 47.74 7.14 -4.37
C LEU A 502 48.25 8.56 -4.10
N ASN A 503 48.65 9.27 -5.16
CA ASN A 503 49.23 10.61 -5.08
C ASN A 503 48.34 11.68 -5.68
N THR A 504 47.45 11.30 -6.61
CA THR A 504 46.61 12.23 -7.36
C THR A 504 45.35 12.56 -6.60
N THR A 505 45.13 13.83 -6.28
CA THR A 505 43.89 14.34 -5.69
C THR A 505 42.71 14.14 -6.66
N ARG A 506 41.78 13.25 -6.31
CA ARG A 506 40.56 12.96 -7.09
C ARG A 506 39.60 12.07 -6.29
N THR A 507 38.35 12.01 -6.75
CA THR A 507 37.36 11.03 -6.29
C THR A 507 36.94 10.16 -7.48
N ILE A 508 37.25 8.87 -7.43
CA ILE A 508 36.86 7.90 -8.47
C ILE A 508 36.57 6.53 -7.85
N LYS A 509 35.84 5.67 -8.57
CA LYS A 509 35.55 4.29 -8.13
C LYS A 509 36.75 3.36 -8.33
N TYR A 510 36.98 2.45 -7.40
CA TYR A 510 37.91 1.32 -7.47
C TYR A 510 37.16 0.01 -7.18
N TRP A 511 37.56 -1.09 -7.80
CA TRP A 511 36.93 -2.41 -7.59
C TRP A 511 37.91 -3.56 -7.82
N ALA A 512 37.56 -4.76 -7.33
CA ALA A 512 38.35 -5.97 -7.49
C ALA A 512 37.83 -6.89 -8.60
N GLY A 513 38.74 -7.66 -9.19
CA GLY A 513 38.44 -8.78 -10.06
C GLY A 513 39.29 -10.00 -9.72
N LEU A 514 38.81 -11.18 -10.13
CA LEU A 514 39.53 -12.46 -10.08
C LEU A 514 39.75 -12.96 -11.50
N VAL A 515 41.02 -13.11 -11.90
CA VAL A 515 41.43 -13.52 -13.24
C VAL A 515 42.06 -14.90 -13.22
N GLN A 516 41.70 -15.71 -14.20
CA GLN A 516 42.54 -16.80 -14.68
C GLN A 516 43.27 -16.29 -15.92
N GLU A 517 44.58 -16.08 -15.78
CA GLU A 517 45.40 -15.35 -16.75
C GLU A 517 45.33 -15.97 -18.16
N ARG A 518 45.05 -15.12 -19.15
CA ARG A 518 44.80 -15.48 -20.57
C ARG A 518 43.61 -16.41 -20.83
N VAL A 519 42.78 -16.69 -19.82
CA VAL A 519 41.57 -17.49 -19.96
C VAL A 519 40.33 -16.59 -19.84
N ALA A 520 40.07 -16.07 -18.64
CA ALA A 520 38.90 -15.23 -18.38
C ALA A 520 39.02 -14.48 -17.05
N TRP A 521 38.29 -13.37 -16.96
CA TRP A 521 37.87 -12.83 -15.68
C TRP A 521 36.71 -13.67 -15.15
N LEU A 522 36.92 -14.32 -14.01
CA LEU A 522 35.88 -15.10 -13.33
C LEU A 522 34.89 -14.21 -12.60
N GLN A 523 35.39 -13.09 -12.05
CA GLN A 523 34.60 -12.02 -11.46
C GLN A 523 35.28 -10.68 -11.71
N ASP A 524 34.49 -9.64 -11.87
CA ASP A 524 34.92 -8.24 -11.98
C ASP A 524 33.93 -7.33 -11.23
N GLN A 525 34.27 -6.05 -11.02
CA GLN A 525 33.48 -5.04 -10.31
C GLN A 525 33.09 -5.43 -8.87
N GLN A 526 33.82 -6.37 -8.26
CA GLN A 526 33.56 -6.83 -6.92
C GLN A 526 34.01 -5.77 -5.90
N GLY A 527 33.12 -5.43 -4.96
CA GLY A 527 33.43 -4.45 -3.91
C GLY A 527 33.73 -3.05 -4.41
N THR A 528 33.02 -2.59 -5.44
CA THR A 528 33.18 -1.24 -6.00
C THR A 528 32.99 -0.17 -4.91
N GLN A 529 34.01 0.66 -4.69
CA GLN A 529 34.03 1.71 -3.66
C GLN A 529 34.54 3.04 -4.23
N ASN A 530 33.93 4.16 -3.83
CA ASN A 530 34.46 5.50 -4.12
C ASN A 530 35.65 5.77 -3.20
N ILE A 531 36.80 6.10 -3.79
CA ILE A 531 38.01 6.48 -3.04
C ILE A 531 38.30 7.96 -3.27
N HIS A 532 38.37 8.70 -2.17
CA HIS A 532 38.61 10.14 -2.12
C HIS A 532 40.07 10.41 -1.76
N VAL A 533 40.87 10.92 -2.68
CA VAL A 533 42.21 11.43 -2.38
C VAL A 533 42.11 12.95 -2.29
N GLU A 534 42.24 13.51 -1.08
CA GLU A 534 42.02 14.93 -0.79
C GLU A 534 43.01 15.49 0.25
N LEU A 535 43.20 16.82 0.27
CA LEU A 535 44.05 17.46 1.27
C LEU A 535 43.37 17.45 2.65
N ALA A 536 44.17 17.34 3.72
CA ALA A 536 43.67 17.31 5.09
C ALA A 536 42.79 18.53 5.42
N SER A 537 41.50 18.30 5.69
CA SER A 537 40.59 19.34 6.20
C SER A 537 41.01 19.80 7.59
N VAL A 538 41.08 21.12 7.80
CA VAL A 538 41.37 21.76 9.11
C VAL A 538 40.13 21.91 10.00
N GLU A 539 38.97 21.46 9.55
CA GLU A 539 37.72 21.55 10.32
C GLU A 539 37.45 20.27 11.13
N PRO A 540 36.83 20.40 12.32
CA PRO A 540 36.30 19.25 13.06
C PRO A 540 35.33 18.45 12.19
N ARG A 541 35.40 17.12 12.26
CA ARG A 541 34.52 16.27 11.45
C ARG A 541 34.12 14.97 12.13
N ILE A 542 32.93 14.48 11.83
CA ILE A 542 32.49 13.10 11.99
C ILE A 542 33.31 12.21 11.05
N VAL A 543 33.84 11.12 11.60
CA VAL A 543 34.62 10.11 10.87
C VAL A 543 33.97 8.73 10.86
N ALA A 544 32.98 8.48 11.72
CA ALA A 544 32.16 7.27 11.71
C ALA A 544 30.82 7.48 12.41
N VAL A 545 29.77 6.80 11.95
CA VAL A 545 28.44 6.77 12.57
C VAL A 545 27.97 5.32 12.59
N THR A 546 27.34 4.90 13.69
CA THR A 546 26.68 3.60 13.81
C THR A 546 25.32 3.78 14.47
N LEU A 547 24.29 3.31 13.77
CA LEU A 547 22.92 3.21 14.25
C LEU A 547 22.59 1.71 14.34
N ALA A 548 22.27 1.21 15.53
CA ALA A 548 22.00 -0.21 15.71
C ALA A 548 21.08 -0.52 16.90
N PRO A 549 20.18 -1.52 16.78
CA PRO A 549 19.86 -2.26 15.56
C PRO A 549 19.04 -1.43 14.55
N LEU A 550 19.04 -1.79 13.27
CA LEU A 550 18.25 -1.12 12.22
C LEU A 550 16.82 -1.67 12.10
N SER A 551 16.56 -2.83 12.69
CA SER A 551 15.23 -3.42 12.82
C SER A 551 14.92 -3.58 14.32
N LEU A 552 13.87 -2.91 14.77
CA LEU A 552 13.46 -2.81 16.16
C LEU A 552 12.00 -3.19 16.32
N THR A 553 11.60 -3.45 17.55
CA THR A 553 10.20 -3.47 17.97
C THR A 553 9.91 -2.20 18.78
N ALA A 554 8.68 -1.69 18.72
CA ALA A 554 8.24 -0.59 19.57
C ALA A 554 8.54 -0.91 21.05
N GLY A 555 9.32 -0.05 21.70
CA GLY A 555 9.87 -0.21 23.05
C GLY A 555 11.39 -0.36 23.10
N ASP A 556 12.02 -0.79 22.00
CA ASP A 556 13.46 -1.04 21.90
C ASP A 556 14.29 0.25 21.78
N LEU A 557 15.59 0.14 22.07
CA LEU A 557 16.56 1.23 21.93
C LEU A 557 17.28 1.17 20.59
N LEU A 558 17.21 2.24 19.82
CA LEU A 558 18.16 2.55 18.77
C LEU A 558 19.43 3.12 19.41
N ASN A 559 20.50 2.33 19.48
CA ASN A 559 21.79 2.80 19.97
C ASN A 559 22.49 3.61 18.88
N VAL A 560 23.09 4.72 19.31
CA VAL A 560 23.77 5.71 18.47
C VAL A 560 25.23 5.80 18.90
N SER A 561 26.14 5.75 17.94
CA SER A 561 27.57 5.94 18.15
C SER A 561 28.13 6.83 17.05
N ILE A 562 28.65 8.00 17.40
CA ILE A 562 29.16 9.00 16.45
C ILE A 562 30.61 9.31 16.83
N THR A 563 31.56 9.09 15.93
CA THR A 563 32.99 9.35 16.15
C THR A 563 33.39 10.67 15.51
N VAL A 564 33.95 11.58 16.30
CA VAL A 564 34.37 12.92 15.87
C VAL A 564 35.89 13.04 16.00
N LYS A 565 36.53 13.63 15.00
CA LYS A 565 37.95 14.01 15.00
C LYS A 565 38.06 15.54 14.96
N ASN A 566 38.85 16.10 15.88
CA ASN A 566 39.19 17.51 15.85
C ASN A 566 40.40 17.72 14.92
N ASN A 567 40.19 18.17 13.69
CA ASN A 567 41.30 18.53 12.79
C ASN A 567 41.75 20.00 12.95
N SER A 568 41.10 20.78 13.81
CA SER A 568 41.46 22.17 14.04
C SER A 568 42.68 22.29 14.95
N ASN A 569 43.19 23.51 15.07
CA ASN A 569 44.31 23.85 15.95
C ASN A 569 43.88 24.26 17.37
N ALA A 570 42.59 24.21 17.71
CA ALA A 570 42.06 24.59 19.01
C ALA A 570 41.16 23.47 19.61
N PRO A 571 41.09 23.32 20.95
CA PRO A 571 40.16 22.38 21.57
C PRO A 571 38.69 22.72 21.28
N LEU A 572 37.85 21.71 21.04
CA LEU A 572 36.42 21.90 20.84
C LEU A 572 35.72 21.96 22.20
N ALA A 573 35.25 23.15 22.60
CA ALA A 573 34.41 23.29 23.77
C ALA A 573 33.10 22.51 23.59
N THR A 574 32.58 21.90 24.64
CA THR A 574 31.35 21.08 24.55
C THR A 574 30.45 21.31 25.76
N GLN A 575 29.29 20.66 25.80
CA GLN A 575 28.22 20.88 26.78
C GLN A 575 27.38 19.62 26.97
N ASP A 576 26.49 19.59 27.96
CA ASP A 576 25.51 18.52 28.17
C ASP A 576 24.52 18.39 27.00
N PRO A 577 23.76 17.29 26.85
CA PRO A 577 23.82 16.08 27.66
C PRO A 577 25.11 15.30 27.44
N GLN A 578 25.62 14.66 28.50
CA GLN A 578 26.79 13.80 28.41
C GLN A 578 26.55 12.58 27.49
N PRO A 579 27.61 12.03 26.88
CA PRO A 579 27.53 10.75 26.20
C PRO A 579 26.86 9.68 27.09
N GLY A 580 25.98 8.87 26.50
CA GLY A 580 25.20 7.83 27.16
C GLY A 580 23.79 8.24 27.56
N PHE A 581 23.41 9.51 27.39
CA PHE A 581 22.03 9.96 27.61
C PHE A 581 21.06 9.25 26.65
N VAL A 582 19.89 8.86 27.16
CA VAL A 582 18.85 8.16 26.39
C VAL A 582 17.64 9.05 26.24
N TYR A 583 17.22 9.27 25.00
CA TYR A 583 15.97 9.96 24.66
C TYR A 583 14.83 8.98 24.46
N ASP A 584 13.60 9.38 24.77
CA ASP A 584 12.39 8.76 24.24
C ASP A 584 12.02 9.38 22.87
N GLU A 585 11.46 8.58 21.97
CA GLU A 585 11.03 9.06 20.65
C GLU A 585 10.04 10.24 20.79
N GLY A 586 10.36 11.35 20.12
CA GLY A 586 9.58 12.61 20.17
C GLY A 586 10.10 13.63 21.18
N GLU A 587 11.06 13.26 22.05
CA GLU A 587 11.79 14.21 22.86
C GLU A 587 12.85 14.98 22.05
N SER A 588 13.39 16.04 22.65
CA SER A 588 14.56 16.75 22.16
C SER A 588 15.46 17.18 23.32
N PHE A 589 16.70 17.59 23.05
CA PHE A 589 17.58 18.15 24.08
C PHE A 589 16.94 19.35 24.81
N TYR A 590 16.14 20.17 24.12
CA TYR A 590 15.39 21.26 24.76
C TYR A 590 14.27 20.77 25.67
N THR A 591 13.45 19.81 25.23
CA THR A 591 12.37 19.27 26.09
C THR A 591 12.92 18.52 27.30
N ARG A 592 14.18 18.07 27.22
CA ARG A 592 14.93 17.49 28.34
C ARG A 592 15.65 18.52 29.22
N GLY A 593 15.50 19.81 28.93
CA GLY A 593 16.02 20.91 29.76
C GLY A 593 17.50 21.25 29.52
N PHE A 594 18.11 20.77 28.43
CA PHE A 594 19.50 21.11 28.12
C PHE A 594 19.58 22.41 27.30
N PRO A 595 20.32 23.42 27.75
CA PRO A 595 20.47 24.68 27.00
C PRO A 595 21.37 24.51 25.78
N ASP A 596 21.28 25.42 24.81
CA ASP A 596 22.26 25.60 23.74
C ASP A 596 23.27 26.71 24.10
N VAL A 597 24.49 26.33 24.46
CA VAL A 597 25.59 27.26 24.73
C VAL A 597 26.26 27.64 23.42
N ALA A 598 26.18 28.92 23.06
CA ALA A 598 26.79 29.49 21.86
C ALA A 598 28.27 29.07 21.70
N GLY A 599 28.61 28.53 20.53
CA GLY A 599 29.97 28.11 20.18
C GLY A 599 30.39 26.75 20.72
N ALA A 600 29.60 26.09 21.57
CA ALA A 600 29.86 24.74 22.04
C ALA A 600 29.49 23.69 20.98
N PHE A 601 30.19 22.55 20.99
CA PHE A 601 30.01 21.49 20.02
C PHE A 601 29.13 20.36 20.56
N ARG A 602 28.23 19.86 19.72
CA ARG A 602 27.45 18.63 19.92
C ARG A 602 27.39 17.80 18.64
N VAL A 603 27.16 16.51 18.80
CA VAL A 603 26.65 15.64 17.72
C VAL A 603 25.16 15.42 17.91
N GLY A 604 24.41 15.19 16.84
CA GLY A 604 22.98 14.91 16.94
C GLY A 604 22.47 13.95 15.88
N ILE A 605 21.24 13.48 16.06
CA ILE A 605 20.51 12.64 15.11
C ILE A 605 19.25 13.37 14.63
N ASP A 606 19.07 13.41 13.31
CA ASP A 606 17.86 13.86 12.61
C ASP A 606 17.24 12.70 11.80
N TYR A 607 16.07 12.94 11.20
CA TYR A 607 15.27 11.95 10.50
C TYR A 607 14.28 12.55 9.50
N ASP A 608 13.81 11.72 8.56
CA ASP A 608 12.85 12.16 7.53
C ASP A 608 11.53 12.68 8.13
N ALA A 609 10.96 13.70 7.48
CA ALA A 609 9.70 14.32 7.91
C ALA A 609 9.71 14.75 9.39
N ARG A 610 10.86 15.22 9.88
CA ARG A 610 10.98 15.82 11.21
C ARG A 610 10.04 17.00 11.37
N THR A 611 9.39 17.05 12.53
CA THR A 611 8.67 18.23 13.03
C THR A 611 9.40 18.76 14.26
N GLY A 612 9.47 20.09 14.42
CA GLY A 612 10.07 20.73 15.60
C GLY A 612 11.54 21.14 15.43
N VAL A 613 12.37 20.80 16.41
CA VAL A 613 13.77 21.26 16.54
C VAL A 613 14.70 20.42 15.68
N ASP A 614 15.62 21.06 14.97
CA ASP A 614 16.66 20.43 14.15
C ASP A 614 17.53 19.47 14.95
N HIS A 615 17.79 18.26 14.44
CA HIS A 615 18.52 17.19 15.14
C HIS A 615 18.11 17.07 16.61
N PRO A 616 16.89 16.62 16.92
CA PRO A 616 16.30 16.74 18.26
C PRO A 616 17.09 15.97 19.33
N TYR A 617 17.73 14.86 18.97
CA TYR A 617 18.51 14.03 19.87
C TYR A 617 19.99 14.42 19.76
N ARG A 618 20.56 15.10 20.77
CA ARG A 618 21.94 15.60 20.73
C ARG A 618 22.75 15.18 21.94
N TRP A 619 24.06 15.02 21.76
CA TRP A 619 25.00 14.72 22.83
C TRP A 619 26.22 15.63 22.74
N GLY A 620 26.71 16.04 23.89
CA GLY A 620 28.04 16.62 24.05
C GLY A 620 29.14 15.62 23.77
N LEU A 621 30.35 16.16 23.60
CA LEU A 621 31.57 15.38 23.39
C LEU A 621 32.14 14.81 24.70
N GLY A 622 31.49 15.07 25.85
CA GLY A 622 32.01 14.77 27.18
C GLY A 622 32.89 15.90 27.70
N ALA A 623 34.21 15.72 27.68
CA ALA A 623 35.18 16.79 27.90
C ALA A 623 35.49 17.55 26.59
N PRO A 624 36.11 18.75 26.62
CA PRO A 624 36.61 19.36 25.39
C PRO A 624 37.51 18.42 24.59
N LEU A 625 37.37 18.42 23.26
CA LEU A 625 38.11 17.52 22.36
C LEU A 625 39.39 18.22 21.87
N ALA A 626 40.58 17.73 22.22
CA ALA A 626 41.85 18.40 21.92
C ALA A 626 42.21 18.38 20.42
N PRO A 627 43.06 19.30 19.92
CA PRO A 627 43.56 19.26 18.55
C PRO A 627 44.16 17.90 18.18
N GLY A 628 43.71 17.31 17.07
CA GLY A 628 44.10 15.99 16.59
C GLY A 628 43.42 14.81 17.29
N GLU A 629 42.69 15.03 18.39
CA GLU A 629 42.01 13.97 19.14
C GLU A 629 40.80 13.43 18.35
N THR A 630 40.57 12.12 18.46
CA THR A 630 39.38 11.43 17.92
C THR A 630 38.63 10.76 19.07
N ARG A 631 37.31 10.93 19.13
CA ARG A 631 36.48 10.37 20.21
C ARG A 631 35.13 9.90 19.71
N THR A 632 34.67 8.76 20.23
CA THR A 632 33.34 8.20 19.97
C THR A 632 32.36 8.64 21.05
N ILE A 633 31.23 9.21 20.61
CA ILE A 633 30.15 9.71 21.44
C ILE A 633 28.96 8.77 21.30
N ALA A 634 28.58 8.13 22.40
CA ALA A 634 27.47 7.18 22.44
C ALA A 634 26.19 7.82 22.96
N GLY A 635 25.05 7.30 22.54
CA GLY A 635 23.71 7.69 22.98
C GLY A 635 22.67 6.64 22.59
N ALA A 636 21.41 6.83 22.95
CA ALA A 636 20.33 5.99 22.45
C ALA A 636 18.99 6.73 22.35
N ILE A 637 18.09 6.23 21.50
CA ILE A 637 16.72 6.70 21.34
C ILE A 637 15.79 5.50 21.54
N ARG A 638 14.84 5.59 22.47
CA ARG A 638 13.82 4.56 22.66
C ARG A 638 12.71 4.75 21.65
N MET A 639 12.61 3.83 20.71
CA MET A 639 11.61 3.85 19.65
C MET A 639 10.25 3.44 20.21
N ARG A 640 9.20 4.23 19.98
CA ARG A 640 7.87 4.02 20.57
C ARG A 640 6.81 3.67 19.53
N ARG A 641 6.95 4.17 18.30
CA ARG A 641 5.95 4.01 17.24
C ARG A 641 6.46 3.10 16.14
N ALA A 642 5.58 2.22 15.67
CA ALA A 642 5.84 1.41 14.49
C ALA A 642 5.95 2.32 13.25
N GLN A 643 7.08 2.26 12.55
CA GLN A 643 7.38 3.10 11.39
C GLN A 643 8.63 2.59 10.68
N SER A 644 8.82 2.92 9.41
CA SER A 644 10.15 2.89 8.77
C SER A 644 10.54 4.31 8.40
N ARG A 645 11.75 4.74 8.78
CA ARG A 645 12.20 6.12 8.57
C ARG A 645 13.72 6.19 8.48
N ARG A 646 14.25 7.09 7.64
CA ARG A 646 15.69 7.36 7.57
C ARG A 646 16.13 8.24 8.74
N TYR A 647 17.25 7.88 9.37
CA TYR A 647 17.93 8.63 10.43
C TYR A 647 19.38 8.89 10.03
N TRP A 648 19.93 10.05 10.41
CA TRP A 648 21.32 10.43 10.12
C TRP A 648 21.90 11.31 11.21
N ALA A 649 23.22 11.45 11.22
CA ALA A 649 23.94 12.27 12.18
C ALA A 649 24.42 13.60 11.60
N GLY A 650 24.61 14.58 12.50
CA GLY A 650 25.23 15.86 12.21
C GLY A 650 26.17 16.31 13.34
N LEU A 651 27.09 17.22 13.01
CA LEU A 651 28.00 17.90 13.94
C LEU A 651 27.72 19.40 13.90
N VAL A 652 27.34 19.96 15.05
CA VAL A 652 26.98 21.38 15.18
C VAL A 652 27.97 22.10 16.08
N GLN A 653 28.34 23.31 15.67
CA GLN A 653 28.78 24.35 16.57
C GLN A 653 27.59 25.24 16.87
N GLU A 654 27.08 25.17 18.10
CA GLU A 654 25.78 25.71 18.49
C GLU A 654 25.70 27.21 18.27
N GLN A 655 24.60 27.68 17.66
CA GLN A 655 24.38 29.07 17.23
C GLN A 655 25.40 29.61 16.20
N VAL A 656 26.29 28.78 15.66
CA VAL A 656 27.26 29.17 14.62
C VAL A 656 26.92 28.50 13.30
N ALA A 657 27.11 27.18 13.21
CA ALA A 657 26.88 26.42 11.98
C ALA A 657 26.81 24.91 12.23
N TRP A 658 26.14 24.21 11.33
CA TRP A 658 26.36 22.79 11.10
C TRP A 658 27.63 22.62 10.28
N LEU A 659 28.60 21.90 10.82
CA LEU A 659 29.85 21.58 10.13
C LEU A 659 29.66 20.37 9.22
N GLN A 660 28.82 19.42 9.64
CA GLN A 660 28.39 18.27 8.86
C GLN A 660 26.95 17.90 9.19
N ASP A 661 26.27 17.33 8.20
CA ASP A 661 24.89 16.86 8.25
C ASP A 661 24.75 15.67 7.30
N ASN A 662 23.69 14.87 7.48
CA ASN A 662 23.37 13.69 6.68
C ASN A 662 24.44 12.57 6.73
N GLU A 663 25.23 12.52 7.80
CA GLU A 663 26.29 11.53 7.99
C GLU A 663 25.72 10.19 8.49
N GLY A 664 26.14 9.09 7.85
CA GLY A 664 25.73 7.74 8.27
C GLY A 664 24.23 7.47 8.19
N ALA A 665 23.56 8.02 7.18
CA ALA A 665 22.12 7.85 6.98
C ALA A 665 21.73 6.38 6.79
N HIS A 666 20.81 5.87 7.63
CA HIS A 666 20.26 4.52 7.51
C HIS A 666 18.74 4.53 7.67
N GLU A 667 18.06 3.64 6.97
CA GLU A 667 16.65 3.34 7.25
C GLU A 667 16.56 2.49 8.53
N VAL A 668 15.71 2.92 9.46
CA VAL A 668 15.41 2.22 10.70
C VAL A 668 13.95 1.82 10.67
N THR A 669 13.69 0.52 10.74
CA THR A 669 12.35 -0.06 10.77
C THR A 669 11.99 -0.47 12.20
N VAL A 670 10.91 0.08 12.71
CA VAL A 670 10.31 -0.26 14.00
C VAL A 670 9.00 -0.99 13.73
N ALA A 671 8.93 -2.27 14.06
CA ALA A 671 7.70 -3.04 14.00
C ALA A 671 6.81 -2.73 15.22
N SER A 672 5.50 -2.89 15.08
CA SER A 672 4.62 -2.93 16.25
C SER A 672 4.97 -4.15 17.12
N SER A 673 4.96 -3.97 18.44
CA SER A 673 5.11 -5.10 19.36
C SER A 673 3.88 -6.01 19.21
N HIS A 674 4.00 -7.09 18.45
CA HIS A 674 2.96 -8.12 18.28
C HIS A 674 2.84 -9.04 19.51
N ALA A 675 3.22 -8.59 20.70
CA ALA A 675 2.79 -9.26 21.92
C ALA A 675 1.29 -8.99 22.06
N ILE A 676 0.47 -10.04 21.93
CA ILE A 676 -0.95 -10.00 22.28
C ILE A 676 -1.03 -9.40 23.70
N PRO A 677 -1.64 -8.21 23.89
CA PRO A 677 -1.63 -7.56 25.19
C PRO A 677 -2.33 -8.43 26.22
N ARG A 678 -1.72 -8.50 27.40
CA ARG A 678 -2.18 -9.36 28.47
C ARG A 678 -2.99 -8.58 29.47
N VAL A 679 -4.14 -9.14 29.85
CA VAL A 679 -4.98 -8.65 30.94
C VAL A 679 -5.12 -9.77 31.97
N ILE A 680 -4.68 -9.50 33.19
CA ILE A 680 -4.81 -10.43 34.31
C ILE A 680 -6.00 -10.02 35.17
N GLN A 681 -6.88 -10.96 35.47
CA GLN A 681 -7.88 -10.84 36.53
C GLN A 681 -7.48 -11.75 37.70
N ILE A 682 -7.30 -11.17 38.89
CA ILE A 682 -7.17 -11.93 40.14
C ILE A 682 -8.46 -11.76 40.93
N HIS A 683 -9.18 -12.86 41.16
CA HIS A 683 -10.40 -12.91 41.96
C HIS A 683 -10.17 -13.72 43.23
N ASN A 684 -10.46 -13.13 44.39
CA ASN A 684 -10.29 -13.79 45.68
C ASN A 684 -11.45 -13.47 46.63
N LEU A 685 -12.28 -14.47 46.94
CA LEU A 685 -13.50 -14.29 47.76
C LEU A 685 -13.24 -13.86 49.21
N GLN A 686 -12.00 -13.96 49.68
CA GLN A 686 -11.59 -13.52 51.02
C GLN A 686 -11.13 -12.05 51.04
N ALA A 687 -11.05 -11.38 49.89
CA ALA A 687 -10.59 -10.01 49.79
C ALA A 687 -11.52 -9.03 50.51
N THR A 688 -12.82 -9.29 50.52
CA THR A 688 -13.79 -8.49 51.28
C THR A 688 -14.76 -9.36 52.08
N THR A 689 -15.19 -8.85 53.24
CA THR A 689 -16.24 -9.45 54.08
C THR A 689 -17.43 -8.50 54.24
N TRP A 690 -17.67 -7.67 53.22
CA TRP A 690 -18.65 -6.60 53.28
C TRP A 690 -20.08 -7.12 53.39
N ASN A 691 -20.86 -6.48 54.25
CA ASN A 691 -22.18 -6.91 54.69
C ASN A 691 -23.29 -5.88 54.36
N GLY A 692 -23.01 -4.88 53.53
CA GLY A 692 -23.97 -3.84 53.15
C GLY A 692 -23.74 -2.46 53.80
N GLU A 693 -22.76 -2.34 54.68
CA GLU A 693 -22.50 -1.10 55.43
C GLU A 693 -21.90 0.03 54.56
N PRO A 694 -22.20 1.31 54.83
CA PRO A 694 -21.73 2.43 54.02
C PRO A 694 -20.21 2.67 54.10
N ASP A 695 -19.55 2.19 55.14
CA ASP A 695 -18.10 2.24 55.38
C ASP A 695 -17.37 1.00 54.85
N TYR A 696 -17.73 0.56 53.64
CA TYR A 696 -17.27 -0.67 52.99
C TYR A 696 -15.75 -0.88 52.98
N TRP A 697 -14.96 0.21 53.00
CA TRP A 697 -13.50 0.15 53.05
C TRP A 697 -12.95 -0.51 54.32
N ASN A 698 -13.73 -0.56 55.41
CA ASN A 698 -13.38 -1.25 56.65
C ASN A 698 -13.51 -2.78 56.54
N TYR A 699 -14.11 -3.28 55.46
CA TYR A 699 -14.40 -4.70 55.24
C TYR A 699 -13.48 -5.32 54.19
N VAL A 700 -12.27 -4.78 54.02
CA VAL A 700 -11.26 -5.27 53.07
C VAL A 700 -10.08 -5.89 53.83
N ASN A 701 -9.70 -7.10 53.46
CA ASN A 701 -8.55 -7.79 54.03
C ASN A 701 -7.25 -7.36 53.31
N GLN A 702 -6.43 -6.56 53.98
CA GLN A 702 -5.17 -6.04 53.41
C GLN A 702 -4.20 -7.15 53.00
N ASP A 703 -4.07 -8.22 53.79
CA ASP A 703 -3.11 -9.29 53.50
C ASP A 703 -3.50 -10.08 52.25
N VAL A 704 -4.80 -10.31 52.07
CA VAL A 704 -5.33 -10.92 50.84
C VAL A 704 -5.07 -10.02 49.64
N VAL A 705 -5.34 -8.72 49.75
CA VAL A 705 -5.10 -7.75 48.66
C VAL A 705 -3.60 -7.64 48.31
N ASN A 706 -2.70 -7.74 49.30
CA ASN A 706 -1.26 -7.82 49.05
C ASN A 706 -0.93 -9.03 48.16
N GLY A 707 -1.44 -10.21 48.52
CA GLY A 707 -1.28 -11.43 47.72
C GLY A 707 -1.86 -11.31 46.31
N MET A 708 -3.03 -10.67 46.17
CA MET A 708 -3.65 -10.43 44.86
C MET A 708 -2.78 -9.54 43.96
N VAL A 709 -2.19 -8.48 44.50
CA VAL A 709 -1.28 -7.60 43.73
C VAL A 709 0.02 -8.30 43.38
N GLU A 710 0.63 -9.02 44.32
CA GLU A 710 1.84 -9.81 44.05
C GLU A 710 1.60 -10.82 42.92
N ARG A 711 0.50 -11.59 43.01
CA ARG A 711 0.14 -12.58 41.99
C ARG A 711 -0.19 -11.93 40.65
N GLY A 712 -0.95 -10.84 40.66
CA GLY A 712 -1.32 -10.10 39.46
C GLY A 712 -0.10 -9.57 38.70
N MET A 713 0.85 -8.97 39.44
CA MET A 713 2.10 -8.46 38.88
C MET A 713 2.99 -9.58 38.31
N MET A 714 3.13 -10.69 39.04
CA MET A 714 3.88 -11.86 38.55
C MET A 714 3.25 -12.45 37.28
N ALA A 715 1.93 -12.62 37.25
CA ALA A 715 1.22 -13.17 36.09
C ALA A 715 1.26 -12.22 34.88
N LEU A 716 1.24 -10.90 35.11
CA LEU A 716 1.34 -9.91 34.04
C LEU A 716 2.72 -9.94 33.37
N THR A 717 3.78 -10.12 34.15
CA THR A 717 5.18 -9.99 33.71
C THR A 717 5.88 -11.32 33.44
N ASP A 718 5.20 -12.46 33.68
CA ASP A 718 5.80 -13.80 33.73
C ASP A 718 6.99 -13.91 34.72
N ALA A 719 7.08 -13.02 35.70
CA ALA A 719 8.16 -12.99 36.67
C ALA A 719 7.98 -14.03 37.78
N ALA A 720 9.10 -14.60 38.24
CA ALA A 720 9.09 -15.60 39.31
C ALA A 720 8.82 -15.01 40.71
N THR A 721 9.06 -13.72 40.90
CA THR A 721 8.81 -13.01 42.17
C THR A 721 8.17 -11.65 41.92
N ALA A 722 7.41 -11.15 42.91
CA ALA A 722 6.79 -9.82 42.81
C ALA A 722 7.84 -8.71 42.64
N ALA A 723 8.99 -8.81 43.31
CA ALA A 723 10.06 -7.83 43.17
C ALA A 723 10.65 -7.82 41.75
N ASP A 724 10.82 -8.98 41.11
CA ASP A 724 11.25 -9.06 39.71
C ASP A 724 10.20 -8.44 38.78
N ALA A 725 8.91 -8.68 39.04
CA ALA A 725 7.80 -8.07 38.29
C ALA A 725 7.84 -6.53 38.34
N TRP A 726 8.01 -5.96 39.54
CA TRP A 726 8.12 -4.51 39.69
C TRP A 726 9.40 -3.96 39.04
N ARG A 727 10.55 -4.65 39.14
CA ARG A 727 11.77 -4.25 38.43
C ARG A 727 11.61 -4.30 36.92
N ALA A 728 10.79 -5.22 36.39
CA ALA A 728 10.53 -5.28 34.95
C ALA A 728 9.80 -4.02 34.44
N LEU A 729 8.87 -3.46 35.23
CA LEU A 729 8.14 -2.24 34.87
C LEU A 729 8.91 -0.94 35.19
N LEU A 730 9.78 -0.96 36.20
CA LEU A 730 10.62 0.19 36.60
C LEU A 730 12.12 -0.16 36.56
N PRO A 731 12.67 -0.59 35.41
CA PRO A 731 14.03 -1.17 35.34
C PRO A 731 15.14 -0.15 35.60
N ARG A 732 14.82 1.15 35.62
CA ARG A 732 15.78 2.25 35.73
C ARG A 732 15.39 3.28 36.79
N TYR A 733 14.50 2.92 37.71
CA TYR A 733 14.16 3.83 38.80
C TYR A 733 15.43 4.25 39.56
N GLN A 734 15.52 5.55 39.85
CA GLN A 734 16.52 6.16 40.72
C GLN A 734 15.82 7.04 41.76
N PRO A 735 16.32 7.11 43.01
CA PRO A 735 15.81 8.04 44.01
C PRO A 735 15.71 9.48 43.48
N GLY A 736 14.57 10.13 43.70
CA GLY A 736 14.21 11.44 43.16
C GLY A 736 13.36 11.39 41.89
N GLN A 737 13.18 10.22 41.26
CA GLN A 737 12.30 10.06 40.10
C GLN A 737 10.85 9.85 40.54
N GLY A 738 10.02 10.89 40.41
CA GLY A 738 8.61 10.83 40.78
C GLY A 738 7.81 9.74 40.06
N ILE A 739 6.97 9.05 40.82
CA ILE A 739 5.99 8.06 40.36
C ILE A 739 4.61 8.59 40.71
N ALA A 740 3.90 9.10 39.72
CA ALA A 740 2.53 9.56 39.91
C ALA A 740 1.57 8.36 39.90
N ILE A 741 0.58 8.35 40.79
CA ILE A 741 -0.47 7.34 40.85
C ILE A 741 -1.82 8.05 40.83
N LYS A 742 -2.55 7.95 39.71
CA LYS A 742 -3.90 8.53 39.59
C LYS A 742 -4.92 7.57 40.17
N VAL A 743 -5.46 7.92 41.33
CA VAL A 743 -6.46 7.10 42.03
C VAL A 743 -7.85 7.68 41.78
N ASN A 744 -8.85 6.84 41.52
CA ASN A 744 -10.19 7.32 41.22
C ASN A 744 -10.96 7.71 42.50
N PHE A 745 -11.22 9.01 42.66
CA PHE A 745 -12.08 9.59 43.69
C PHE A 745 -13.26 10.37 43.12
N ALA A 746 -13.64 10.08 41.87
CA ALA A 746 -14.61 10.88 41.13
C ALA A 746 -15.97 10.98 41.85
N ASN A 747 -16.26 10.14 42.84
CA ASN A 747 -17.57 9.99 43.47
C ASN A 747 -17.73 10.80 44.78
N GLY A 748 -16.63 11.35 45.31
CA GLY A 748 -16.66 12.45 46.28
C GLY A 748 -16.95 12.07 47.74
N GLY A 749 -16.61 10.85 48.19
CA GLY A 749 -16.54 10.52 49.62
C GLY A 749 -17.46 9.42 50.14
N ASN A 750 -17.62 9.38 51.47
CA ASN A 750 -18.19 8.26 52.25
C ASN A 750 -19.56 7.78 51.74
N GLY A 751 -19.72 6.46 51.62
CA GLY A 751 -20.95 5.82 51.13
C GLY A 751 -21.03 5.67 49.61
N ARG A 752 -20.04 6.16 48.85
CA ARG A 752 -19.87 5.91 47.41
C ARG A 752 -18.54 5.19 47.16
N ILE A 753 -18.49 4.51 46.02
CA ILE A 753 -17.35 3.66 45.68
C ILE A 753 -16.21 4.52 45.17
N ASP A 754 -15.05 4.42 45.82
CA ASP A 754 -13.77 4.95 45.39
C ASP A 754 -12.79 3.77 45.30
N ALA A 755 -11.63 3.97 44.69
CA ALA A 755 -10.57 2.96 44.75
C ALA A 755 -10.15 2.71 46.21
N SER A 756 -9.74 1.48 46.52
CA SER A 756 -9.41 1.03 47.86
C SER A 756 -7.99 1.43 48.26
N ILE A 757 -7.84 1.91 49.50
CA ILE A 757 -6.52 2.19 50.08
C ILE A 757 -5.70 0.90 50.21
N GLN A 758 -6.36 -0.25 50.37
CA GLN A 758 -5.69 -1.54 50.47
C GLN A 758 -4.99 -1.90 49.16
N THR A 759 -5.62 -1.62 48.00
CA THR A 759 -4.99 -1.77 46.69
C THR A 759 -3.78 -0.85 46.54
N LEU A 760 -3.90 0.42 46.96
CA LEU A 760 -2.77 1.35 46.92
C LEU A 760 -1.63 0.92 47.87
N ASN A 761 -1.93 0.49 49.09
CA ASN A 761 -0.94 0.00 50.04
C ASN A 761 -0.16 -1.18 49.44
N ALA A 762 -0.84 -2.12 48.78
CA ALA A 762 -0.20 -3.25 48.11
C ALA A 762 0.70 -2.80 46.94
N ILE A 763 0.28 -1.80 46.16
CA ILE A 763 1.11 -1.18 45.10
C ILE A 763 2.37 -0.55 45.69
N VAL A 764 2.23 0.26 46.74
CA VAL A 764 3.37 0.95 47.38
C VAL A 764 4.31 -0.06 48.03
N ALA A 765 3.81 -1.12 48.66
CA ALA A 765 4.62 -2.22 49.18
C ALA A 765 5.47 -2.87 48.08
N GLY A 766 4.84 -3.13 46.92
CA GLY A 766 5.50 -3.66 45.73
C GLY A 766 6.62 -2.75 45.21
N LEU A 767 6.34 -1.45 45.05
CA LEU A 767 7.34 -0.45 44.66
C LEU A 767 8.51 -0.38 45.66
N LYS A 768 8.22 -0.39 46.96
CA LYS A 768 9.26 -0.40 48.01
C LYS A 768 10.13 -1.65 47.97
N SER A 769 9.58 -2.81 47.57
CA SER A 769 10.34 -4.06 47.46
C SER A 769 11.52 -3.99 46.48
N ILE A 770 11.50 -3.02 45.56
CA ILE A 770 12.56 -2.77 44.57
C ILE A 770 13.39 -1.52 44.87
N GLY A 771 13.20 -0.91 46.05
CA GLY A 771 13.99 0.23 46.51
C GLY A 771 13.40 1.61 46.18
N VAL A 772 12.13 1.70 45.77
CA VAL A 772 11.46 2.99 45.60
C VAL A 772 11.33 3.72 46.93
N VAL A 773 11.77 4.98 46.95
CA VAL A 773 11.65 5.87 48.10
C VAL A 773 10.22 6.39 48.18
N GLU A 774 9.59 6.31 49.36
CA GLU A 774 8.19 6.71 49.56
C GLU A 774 7.90 8.15 49.12
N GLY A 775 8.86 9.07 49.30
CA GLY A 775 8.73 10.47 48.90
C GLY A 775 8.62 10.71 47.39
N ASP A 776 9.01 9.73 46.58
CA ASP A 776 8.85 9.78 45.13
C ASP A 776 7.46 9.30 44.67
N VAL A 777 6.67 8.70 45.56
CA VAL A 777 5.32 8.22 45.22
C VAL A 777 4.31 9.35 45.44
N TRP A 778 3.68 9.81 44.37
CA TRP A 778 2.73 10.92 44.35
C TRP A 778 1.33 10.43 43.99
N VAL A 779 0.51 10.22 45.00
CA VAL A 779 -0.89 9.79 44.87
C VAL A 779 -1.77 11.01 44.65
N PHE A 780 -2.61 10.99 43.62
CA PHE A 780 -3.41 12.17 43.32
C PHE A 780 -4.79 11.91 42.71
N ASP A 781 -5.66 12.90 42.90
CA ASP A 781 -6.79 13.25 42.03
C ASP A 781 -6.91 14.78 42.04
N ALA A 782 -6.51 15.43 40.96
CA ALA A 782 -6.43 16.89 40.90
C ALA A 782 -7.80 17.58 40.85
N SER A 783 -8.88 16.82 40.62
CA SER A 783 -10.24 17.35 40.49
C SER A 783 -11.07 17.25 41.78
N GLN A 784 -10.74 16.31 42.66
CA GLN A 784 -11.54 15.99 43.85
C GLN A 784 -10.72 16.12 45.13
N LYS A 785 -11.41 16.20 46.28
CA LYS A 785 -10.77 16.01 47.59
C LYS A 785 -10.48 14.51 47.77
N ILE A 786 -9.24 14.16 48.12
CA ILE A 786 -8.94 12.79 48.57
C ILE A 786 -9.55 12.62 49.97
N PRO A 787 -10.39 11.59 50.22
CA PRO A 787 -11.01 11.40 51.53
C PRO A 787 -10.00 11.21 52.65
N ASP A 788 -10.21 11.83 53.80
CA ASP A 788 -9.30 11.76 54.96
C ASP A 788 -9.06 10.30 55.39
N ARG A 789 -10.13 9.47 55.35
CA ARG A 789 -10.06 8.02 55.59
C ARG A 789 -9.00 7.31 54.74
N PHE A 790 -8.79 7.75 53.50
CA PHE A 790 -7.86 7.12 52.57
C PHE A 790 -6.41 7.47 52.93
N ILE A 791 -6.16 8.73 53.32
CA ILE A 791 -4.84 9.20 53.77
C ILE A 791 -4.48 8.56 55.12
N GLU A 792 -5.43 8.54 56.08
CA GLU A 792 -5.23 8.00 57.42
C GLU A 792 -4.96 6.49 57.44
N MET A 793 -5.50 5.74 56.49
CA MET A 793 -5.28 4.30 56.34
C MET A 793 -4.04 3.95 55.50
N CYS A 794 -3.27 4.92 55.02
CA CYS A 794 -2.05 4.66 54.28
C CYS A 794 -0.96 4.11 55.22
N GLN A 795 -0.38 2.97 54.85
CA GLN A 795 0.67 2.31 55.64
C GLN A 795 2.07 2.92 55.44
N PHE A 796 2.22 3.90 54.55
CA PHE A 796 3.49 4.44 54.08
C PHE A 796 3.54 5.96 54.27
N PRO A 797 4.03 6.46 55.42
CA PRO A 797 3.91 7.87 55.80
C PRO A 797 4.72 8.84 54.93
N GLY A 798 5.68 8.34 54.14
CA GLY A 798 6.47 9.14 53.21
C GLY A 798 5.77 9.46 51.89
N VAL A 799 4.71 8.71 51.54
CA VAL A 799 3.90 8.90 50.31
C VAL A 799 3.28 10.29 50.32
N LYS A 800 3.24 10.93 49.14
CA LYS A 800 2.69 12.29 48.98
C LYS A 800 1.30 12.23 48.37
N PHE A 801 0.36 12.96 48.96
CA PHE A 801 -1.02 13.06 48.49
C PHE A 801 -1.31 14.46 47.95
N TYR A 802 -1.83 14.53 46.72
CA TYR A 802 -2.18 15.77 46.05
C TYR A 802 -3.62 15.73 45.53
N ASP A 803 -4.37 16.80 45.78
CA ASP A 803 -5.80 16.85 45.48
C ASP A 803 -6.22 18.23 44.96
N ASN A 804 -7.51 18.53 44.94
CA ASN A 804 -8.03 19.83 44.49
C ASN A 804 -7.64 21.05 45.37
N GLY A 805 -6.80 20.85 46.39
CA GLY A 805 -6.34 21.88 47.33
C GLY A 805 -6.95 21.76 48.72
N ALA A 806 -7.75 20.73 48.98
CA ALA A 806 -8.22 20.40 50.32
C ALA A 806 -7.09 19.91 51.24
N HIS A 807 -6.04 19.31 50.66
CA HIS A 807 -4.82 18.91 51.38
C HIS A 807 -3.58 19.58 50.78
N THR A 808 -3.04 18.99 49.71
CA THR A 808 -1.93 19.57 48.93
C THR A 808 -2.43 19.78 47.51
N ARG A 809 -2.45 21.02 47.02
CA ARG A 809 -2.99 21.30 45.70
C ARG A 809 -2.14 20.64 44.60
N ALA A 810 -2.80 19.89 43.72
CA ALA A 810 -2.25 19.46 42.45
C ALA A 810 -2.20 20.67 41.49
N GLY A 811 -0.99 21.08 41.11
CA GLY A 811 -0.75 22.25 40.27
C GLY A 811 -1.16 22.06 38.81
N PHE A 812 -1.35 23.18 38.13
CA PHE A 812 -1.58 23.29 36.69
C PHE A 812 -0.87 24.55 36.18
N GLU A 813 0.38 24.75 36.57
CA GLU A 813 1.16 25.96 36.29
C GLU A 813 2.34 25.72 35.34
N SER A 814 2.63 24.47 34.95
CA SER A 814 3.77 24.11 34.10
C SER A 814 3.84 24.89 32.77
N GLY A 815 5.02 25.41 32.45
CA GLY A 815 5.30 26.05 31.16
C GLY A 815 5.47 25.07 29.99
N ASP A 816 5.40 23.76 30.23
CA ASP A 816 5.50 22.74 29.18
C ASP A 816 4.34 22.90 28.18
N PRO A 817 4.59 23.02 26.87
CA PRO A 817 3.53 23.11 25.86
C PRO A 817 2.60 21.89 25.85
N HIS A 818 3.11 20.71 26.23
CA HIS A 818 2.31 19.48 26.37
C HIS A 818 1.55 19.41 27.71
N ALA A 819 1.65 20.42 28.58
CA ALA A 819 0.71 20.57 29.69
C ALA A 819 -0.73 20.87 29.21
N TYR A 820 -0.90 21.34 27.97
CA TYR A 820 -2.21 21.45 27.32
C TYR A 820 -2.54 20.18 26.53
N ILE A 821 -3.82 19.81 26.51
CA ILE A 821 -4.29 18.72 25.68
C ILE A 821 -4.33 19.19 24.21
N ALA A 822 -3.68 18.42 23.34
CA ALA A 822 -3.76 18.62 21.90
C ALA A 822 -5.03 17.92 21.38
N TRP A 823 -6.03 18.71 21.01
CA TRP A 823 -7.31 18.19 20.52
C TRP A 823 -7.24 17.87 19.04
N SER A 824 -7.73 16.69 18.66
CA SER A 824 -7.97 16.40 17.25
C SER A 824 -9.11 17.29 16.74
N PRO A 825 -9.06 17.81 15.48
CA PRO A 825 -10.15 18.59 14.94
C PRO A 825 -11.46 17.80 15.00
N PRO A 826 -12.49 18.29 15.69
CA PRO A 826 -13.72 17.54 15.79
C PRO A 826 -14.46 17.60 14.43
N PRO A 827 -15.36 16.62 14.14
CA PRO A 827 -16.15 16.62 12.91
C PRO A 827 -16.95 17.92 12.70
N ALA A 828 -17.32 18.20 11.44
CA ALA A 828 -18.08 19.40 11.10
C ALA A 828 -19.36 19.53 11.94
N GLY A 829 -19.57 20.72 12.52
CA GLY A 829 -20.74 21.01 13.37
C GLY A 829 -20.56 20.65 14.85
N VAL A 830 -19.38 20.17 15.28
CA VAL A 830 -19.04 19.99 16.70
C VAL A 830 -18.16 21.17 17.16
N PRO A 831 -18.47 21.82 18.29
CA PRO A 831 -17.64 22.89 18.83
C PRO A 831 -16.23 22.40 19.20
N PRO A 832 -15.19 23.22 18.98
CA PRO A 832 -13.84 22.89 19.44
C PRO A 832 -13.79 22.83 20.97
N GLN A 833 -12.92 21.96 21.48
CA GLN A 833 -12.71 21.82 22.92
C GLN A 833 -12.03 23.06 23.50
N PRO A 834 -12.35 23.45 24.75
CA PRO A 834 -11.62 24.50 25.43
C PRO A 834 -10.16 24.07 25.70
N PRO A 835 -9.25 25.04 25.92
CA PRO A 835 -7.89 24.72 26.33
C PRO A 835 -7.89 24.15 27.75
N ILE A 836 -7.78 22.83 27.85
CA ILE A 836 -7.72 22.08 29.12
C ILE A 836 -6.28 21.66 29.37
N ARG A 837 -5.87 21.71 30.64
CA ARG A 837 -4.53 21.36 31.08
C ARG A 837 -4.53 20.10 31.92
N ILE A 838 -3.45 19.35 31.81
CA ILE A 838 -3.11 18.26 32.72
C ILE A 838 -2.28 18.77 33.90
N THR A 839 -2.34 18.07 35.03
CA THR A 839 -1.65 18.49 36.26
C THR A 839 -0.12 18.44 36.14
N ASP A 840 0.56 19.36 36.81
CA ASP A 840 2.02 19.42 36.89
C ASP A 840 2.64 18.14 37.46
N LEU A 841 1.89 17.37 38.24
CA LEU A 841 2.36 16.09 38.80
C LEU A 841 2.72 15.10 37.70
N ILE A 842 1.87 14.94 36.68
CA ILE A 842 2.15 14.00 35.58
C ILE A 842 3.16 14.59 34.59
N VAL A 843 3.22 15.92 34.46
CA VAL A 843 4.27 16.59 33.69
C VAL A 843 5.65 16.33 34.30
N ASN A 844 5.76 16.40 35.63
CA ASN A 844 7.03 16.23 36.35
C ASN A 844 7.38 14.78 36.71
N ALA A 845 6.41 13.86 36.69
CA ALA A 845 6.65 12.45 37.01
C ALA A 845 7.52 11.77 35.95
N THR A 846 8.31 10.79 36.37
CA THR A 846 9.05 9.89 35.48
C THR A 846 8.20 8.70 35.07
N TYR A 847 7.45 8.14 36.03
CA TYR A 847 6.56 6.99 35.82
C TYR A 847 5.14 7.34 36.23
N PHE A 848 4.16 6.72 35.59
CA PHE A 848 2.75 6.94 35.89
C PHE A 848 2.01 5.60 36.01
N ILE A 849 1.21 5.45 37.08
CA ILE A 849 0.35 4.30 37.32
C ILE A 849 -1.10 4.79 37.37
N ASN A 850 -1.97 4.16 36.60
CA ASN A 850 -3.40 4.45 36.58
C ASN A 850 -4.14 3.45 37.48
N LEU A 851 -4.88 3.94 38.49
CA LEU A 851 -5.68 3.12 39.40
C LEU A 851 -7.18 3.48 39.27
N PRO A 852 -7.85 3.05 38.17
CA PRO A 852 -9.28 3.20 37.99
C PRO A 852 -10.08 2.24 38.89
N ILE A 853 -11.39 2.49 38.97
CA ILE A 853 -12.36 1.57 39.59
C ILE A 853 -13.08 0.75 38.51
N PHE A 854 -13.54 -0.45 38.86
CA PHE A 854 -14.38 -1.29 38.02
C PHE A 854 -15.85 -0.92 38.24
N LYS A 855 -16.36 0.06 37.47
CA LYS A 855 -17.70 0.62 37.71
C LYS A 855 -18.45 1.01 36.43
N GLY A 856 -19.77 0.83 36.45
CA GLY A 856 -20.69 1.39 35.48
C GLY A 856 -20.86 2.91 35.61
N HIS A 857 -21.44 3.51 34.57
CA HIS A 857 -21.89 4.91 34.51
C HIS A 857 -23.08 5.02 33.55
N ILE A 858 -24.07 4.15 33.75
CA ILE A 858 -25.15 3.87 32.80
C ILE A 858 -25.94 5.13 32.41
N SER A 859 -26.10 6.11 33.32
CA SER A 859 -26.81 7.36 33.03
C SER A 859 -26.02 8.38 32.20
N GLY A 860 -24.75 8.11 31.90
CA GLY A 860 -23.86 9.04 31.18
C GLY A 860 -22.91 8.31 30.25
N ALA A 861 -21.61 8.25 30.58
CA ALA A 861 -20.57 7.67 29.73
C ALA A 861 -20.66 6.14 29.52
N GLY A 862 -21.63 5.46 30.13
CA GLY A 862 -21.75 4.00 30.13
C GLY A 862 -20.83 3.33 31.17
N VAL A 863 -19.53 3.65 31.19
CA VAL A 863 -18.56 3.08 32.14
C VAL A 863 -17.67 4.15 32.82
N THR A 864 -17.06 3.80 33.95
CA THR A 864 -16.03 4.60 34.64
C THR A 864 -14.81 3.73 34.89
N LEU A 865 -13.88 3.72 33.93
CA LEU A 865 -12.69 2.86 33.90
C LEU A 865 -11.39 3.68 33.73
N GLY A 866 -10.36 3.12 33.12
CA GLY A 866 -9.02 3.67 32.97
C GLY A 866 -8.98 5.02 32.24
N PHE A 867 -9.58 5.11 31.06
CA PHE A 867 -9.55 6.36 30.28
C PHE A 867 -10.28 7.50 30.99
N LYS A 868 -11.46 7.22 31.54
CA LYS A 868 -12.26 8.22 32.25
C LYS A 868 -11.63 8.64 33.60
N ASN A 869 -10.82 7.79 34.22
CA ASN A 869 -10.09 8.15 35.43
C ASN A 869 -9.14 9.35 35.22
N HIS A 870 -8.62 9.54 34.01
CA HIS A 870 -7.77 10.69 33.68
C HIS A 870 -8.50 12.03 33.69
N LEU A 871 -9.84 12.08 33.74
CA LEU A 871 -10.54 13.35 33.96
C LEU A 871 -10.07 14.03 35.25
N GLY A 872 -9.79 13.25 36.30
CA GLY A 872 -9.20 13.76 37.54
C GLY A 872 -7.70 14.12 37.43
N SER A 873 -7.12 14.08 36.24
CA SER A 873 -5.79 14.62 35.95
C SER A 873 -5.84 16.00 35.30
N THR A 874 -7.05 16.55 35.10
CA THR A 874 -7.28 17.79 34.35
C THR A 874 -7.84 18.91 35.23
N ASN A 875 -7.63 20.16 34.81
CA ASN A 875 -8.17 21.33 35.51
C ASN A 875 -9.66 21.59 35.25
N TYR A 876 -10.27 20.88 34.29
CA TYR A 876 -11.66 21.08 33.91
C TYR A 876 -12.34 19.79 33.43
N PRO A 877 -12.54 18.79 34.31
CA PRO A 877 -13.08 17.48 33.95
C PRO A 877 -14.49 17.53 33.35
N SER A 878 -15.34 18.47 33.77
CA SER A 878 -16.72 18.60 33.25
C SER A 878 -16.76 19.02 31.77
N GLY A 879 -15.69 19.62 31.24
CA GLY A 879 -15.60 20.01 29.83
C GLY A 879 -15.68 18.83 28.86
N PHE A 880 -15.40 17.60 29.32
CA PHE A 880 -15.41 16.40 28.50
C PHE A 880 -16.81 15.80 28.32
N HIS A 881 -17.74 16.04 29.25
CA HIS A 881 -18.99 15.29 29.36
C HIS A 881 -19.83 15.32 28.07
N THR A 882 -19.94 16.48 27.42
CA THR A 882 -20.74 16.63 26.19
C THR A 882 -20.18 15.85 25.00
N TYR A 883 -18.91 15.46 25.04
CA TYR A 883 -18.20 14.76 23.96
C TYR A 883 -18.03 13.26 24.20
N ILE A 884 -18.28 12.78 25.43
CA ILE A 884 -18.02 11.39 25.83
C ILE A 884 -19.28 10.65 26.27
N PHE A 885 -20.38 11.36 26.55
CA PHE A 885 -21.67 10.74 26.90
C PHE A 885 -22.47 10.48 25.62
N PRO A 886 -22.85 9.23 25.31
CA PRO A 886 -23.52 8.92 24.04
C PRO A 886 -24.81 9.70 23.78
N ALA A 887 -25.52 10.12 24.84
CA ALA A 887 -26.74 10.91 24.74
C ALA A 887 -26.52 12.45 24.64
N SER A 888 -25.28 12.93 24.59
CA SER A 888 -24.96 14.37 24.54
C SER A 888 -24.76 14.90 23.12
N GLU A 889 -25.01 16.20 22.94
CA GLU A 889 -25.03 16.91 21.65
C GLU A 889 -23.72 16.84 20.84
N ASN A 890 -22.56 16.75 21.50
CA ASN A 890 -21.24 16.74 20.86
C ASN A 890 -20.65 15.33 20.70
N TYR A 891 -21.33 14.30 21.20
CA TYR A 891 -20.89 12.93 21.06
C TYR A 891 -20.90 12.51 19.59
N ARG A 892 -19.87 11.79 19.16
CA ARG A 892 -19.75 11.26 17.80
C ARG A 892 -19.18 9.85 17.83
N LEU A 893 -19.48 9.08 16.79
CA LEU A 893 -18.93 7.73 16.66
C LEU A 893 -17.48 7.76 16.18
N ASP A 894 -17.07 8.78 15.43
CA ASP A 894 -15.73 8.95 14.87
C ASP A 894 -14.80 9.85 15.70
N TYR A 895 -15.26 10.37 16.84
CA TYR A 895 -14.47 11.25 17.71
C TYR A 895 -14.81 11.05 19.18
N ASN A 896 -13.78 10.98 20.05
CA ASN A 896 -13.96 10.93 21.49
C ASN A 896 -12.81 11.63 22.23
N ALA A 897 -13.15 12.61 23.07
CA ALA A 897 -12.19 13.46 23.78
C ALA A 897 -11.30 12.71 24.79
N LEU A 898 -11.71 11.51 25.25
CA LEU A 898 -10.86 10.69 26.11
C LEU A 898 -9.61 10.18 25.37
N VAL A 899 -9.71 9.97 24.05
CA VAL A 899 -8.59 9.50 23.22
C VAL A 899 -7.53 10.59 23.10
N ASP A 900 -7.95 11.85 22.88
CA ASP A 900 -7.06 13.01 22.84
C ASP A 900 -6.37 13.24 24.20
N LEU A 901 -7.12 13.14 25.30
CA LEU A 901 -6.55 13.22 26.66
C LEU A 901 -5.50 12.13 26.90
N TYR A 902 -5.81 10.88 26.57
CA TYR A 902 -4.88 9.78 26.78
C TYR A 902 -3.63 9.92 25.89
N ASN A 903 -3.79 10.44 24.67
CA ASN A 903 -2.70 10.71 23.74
C ASN A 903 -1.75 11.83 24.16
N ASN A 904 -2.04 12.56 25.25
CA ASN A 904 -1.09 13.51 25.81
C ASN A 904 0.26 12.79 26.11
N PRO A 905 1.42 13.31 25.67
CA PRO A 905 2.71 12.63 25.85
C PRO A 905 3.05 12.28 27.31
N HIS A 906 2.63 13.10 28.27
CA HIS A 906 2.85 12.86 29.70
C HIS A 906 1.91 11.82 30.30
N ILE A 907 0.85 11.42 29.59
CA ILE A 907 0.01 10.28 29.94
C ILE A 907 0.46 9.06 29.15
N ARG A 908 0.33 9.10 27.81
CA ARG A 908 0.58 7.95 26.92
C ARG A 908 1.90 7.26 27.16
N TYR A 909 3.00 8.01 27.24
CA TYR A 909 4.35 7.42 27.27
C TYR A 909 4.88 7.17 28.68
N LYS A 910 4.24 7.74 29.70
CA LYS A 910 4.61 7.58 31.10
C LYS A 910 3.77 6.53 31.83
N THR A 911 2.56 6.23 31.35
CA THR A 911 1.74 5.15 31.93
C THR A 911 2.44 3.81 31.73
N ILE A 912 2.93 3.23 32.82
CA ILE A 912 3.60 1.92 32.81
C ILE A 912 2.67 0.77 33.21
N LEU A 913 1.58 1.09 33.90
CA LEU A 913 0.69 0.09 34.49
C LEU A 913 -0.70 0.69 34.74
N THR A 914 -1.73 -0.07 34.42
CA THR A 914 -3.10 0.16 34.89
C THR A 914 -3.53 -0.98 35.80
N ILE A 915 -4.02 -0.64 36.99
CA ILE A 915 -4.60 -1.60 37.93
C ILE A 915 -6.07 -1.25 38.13
N GLY A 916 -6.99 -2.08 37.63
CA GLY A 916 -8.42 -1.89 37.84
C GLY A 916 -8.84 -2.39 39.21
N ASP A 917 -9.31 -1.50 40.08
CA ASP A 917 -9.84 -1.86 41.39
C ASP A 917 -11.32 -2.26 41.30
N GLY A 918 -11.57 -3.57 41.39
CA GLY A 918 -12.91 -4.16 41.43
C GLY A 918 -13.20 -4.91 42.73
N LEU A 919 -12.57 -4.52 43.85
CA LEU A 919 -12.98 -5.07 45.16
C LEU A 919 -14.44 -4.76 45.44
N PHE A 920 -14.89 -3.58 45.02
CA PHE A 920 -16.29 -3.14 45.01
C PHE A 920 -16.69 -2.61 43.63
N THR A 921 -17.99 -2.59 43.36
CA THR A 921 -18.55 -2.05 42.11
C THR A 921 -19.92 -1.46 42.32
N GLY A 922 -20.37 -0.70 41.32
CA GLY A 922 -21.67 -0.05 41.29
C GLY A 922 -22.10 0.22 39.84
N TRP A 923 -23.39 0.35 39.64
CA TRP A 923 -23.98 0.46 38.31
C TRP A 923 -23.88 1.90 37.72
N ASP A 924 -23.71 2.93 38.56
CA ASP A 924 -23.72 4.33 38.10
C ASP A 924 -22.84 5.29 38.93
N TRP A 925 -22.73 6.55 38.49
CA TRP A 925 -21.86 7.59 39.07
C TRP A 925 -22.01 7.73 40.60
N GLY A 926 -23.22 7.71 41.13
CA GLY A 926 -23.51 7.93 42.55
C GLY A 926 -23.82 6.66 43.35
N ALA A 927 -23.65 5.47 42.78
CA ALA A 927 -24.09 4.23 43.42
C ALA A 927 -23.25 3.89 44.67
N PRO A 928 -23.87 3.41 45.76
CA PRO A 928 -23.15 2.73 46.83
C PRO A 928 -22.55 1.41 46.31
N PRO A 929 -21.66 0.74 47.07
CA PRO A 929 -21.19 -0.59 46.73
C PRO A 929 -22.36 -1.56 46.50
N MET A 930 -22.21 -2.45 45.52
CA MET A 930 -23.22 -3.42 45.13
C MET A 930 -22.61 -4.80 44.90
N THR A 931 -23.49 -5.79 44.91
CA THR A 931 -23.17 -7.16 44.51
C THR A 931 -23.50 -7.37 43.03
N MET A 932 -22.84 -8.34 42.42
CA MET A 932 -23.08 -8.76 41.03
C MET A 932 -23.56 -10.21 40.99
N ALA A 933 -24.60 -10.49 40.21
CA ALA A 933 -25.13 -11.83 40.01
C ALA A 933 -24.10 -12.77 39.40
N ARG A 934 -23.31 -12.28 38.43
CA ARG A 934 -22.22 -13.03 37.79
C ARG A 934 -21.07 -13.37 38.74
N PHE A 935 -20.96 -12.65 39.86
CA PHE A 935 -20.02 -12.93 40.95
C PHE A 935 -20.70 -13.63 42.14
N GLY A 936 -21.74 -14.42 41.88
CA GLY A 936 -22.41 -15.22 42.90
C GLY A 936 -23.17 -14.40 43.94
N ASN A 937 -23.71 -13.25 43.53
CA ASN A 937 -24.37 -12.27 44.40
C ASN A 937 -23.47 -11.73 45.52
N LYS A 938 -22.17 -11.60 45.24
CA LYS A 938 -21.18 -10.93 46.09
C LYS A 938 -20.62 -9.69 45.40
N THR A 939 -19.85 -8.89 46.14
CA THR A 939 -18.96 -7.90 45.52
C THR A 939 -17.97 -8.60 44.58
N PRO A 940 -17.41 -7.91 43.59
CA PRO A 940 -16.64 -8.60 42.56
C PRO A 940 -15.30 -9.10 43.06
N ASN A 941 -14.79 -8.62 44.21
CA ASN A 941 -13.59 -9.15 44.89
C ASN A 941 -12.40 -9.37 43.94
N THR A 942 -12.22 -8.47 42.98
CA THR A 942 -11.30 -8.69 41.85
C THR A 942 -10.38 -7.50 41.62
N LEU A 943 -9.16 -7.77 41.19
CA LEU A 943 -8.22 -6.77 40.68
C LEU A 943 -7.84 -7.13 39.23
N PHE A 944 -7.68 -6.11 38.40
CA PHE A 944 -7.26 -6.24 37.00
C PHE A 944 -5.88 -5.62 36.79
N PHE A 945 -5.03 -6.22 35.95
CA PHE A 945 -3.68 -5.73 35.69
C PHE A 945 -3.38 -5.78 34.20
N ALA A 946 -2.89 -4.68 33.63
CA ALA A 946 -2.37 -4.63 32.27
C ALA A 946 -1.41 -3.46 32.06
N THR A 947 -0.52 -3.60 31.08
CA THR A 947 0.29 -2.49 30.54
C THR A 947 -0.39 -1.82 29.33
N ASP A 948 -1.32 -2.52 28.66
CA ASP A 948 -2.15 -1.96 27.58
C ASP A 948 -3.45 -1.38 28.17
N PRO A 949 -3.67 -0.05 28.09
CA PRO A 949 -4.82 0.59 28.70
C PRO A 949 -6.13 0.36 27.92
N VAL A 950 -6.07 0.03 26.63
CA VAL A 950 -7.26 -0.27 25.82
C VAL A 950 -7.71 -1.69 26.11
N ALA A 951 -6.79 -2.64 26.23
CA ALA A 951 -7.10 -4.03 26.50
C ALA A 951 -7.79 -4.21 27.87
N ILE A 952 -7.26 -3.57 28.93
CA ILE A 952 -7.86 -3.68 30.27
C ILE A 952 -9.25 -3.05 30.36
N ASP A 953 -9.46 -1.89 29.74
CA ASP A 953 -10.77 -1.24 29.72
C ASP A 953 -11.76 -2.03 28.85
N SER A 954 -11.30 -2.74 27.81
CA SER A 954 -12.13 -3.65 27.00
C SER A 954 -12.68 -4.80 27.86
N VAL A 955 -11.81 -5.50 28.58
CA VAL A 955 -12.19 -6.61 29.48
C VAL A 955 -13.12 -6.13 30.59
N MET A 956 -12.79 -5.01 31.24
CA MET A 956 -13.63 -4.44 32.30
C MET A 956 -14.99 -3.97 31.75
N ALA A 957 -15.04 -3.37 30.56
CA ALA A 957 -16.31 -2.95 29.95
C ALA A 957 -17.20 -4.16 29.63
N ASP A 958 -16.64 -5.24 29.10
CA ASP A 958 -17.39 -6.46 28.78
C ASP A 958 -17.93 -7.14 30.04
N LEU A 959 -17.14 -7.19 31.12
CA LEU A 959 -17.58 -7.72 32.41
C LEU A 959 -18.74 -6.92 33.00
N LEU A 960 -18.73 -5.59 32.86
CA LEU A 960 -19.85 -4.72 33.27
C LEU A 960 -21.07 -4.90 32.37
N ALA A 961 -20.87 -4.98 31.06
CA ALA A 961 -21.96 -5.19 30.09
C ALA A 961 -22.63 -6.57 30.22
N ALA A 962 -21.90 -7.57 30.72
CA ALA A 962 -22.44 -8.90 31.02
C ALA A 962 -23.34 -8.93 32.28
N GLU A 963 -23.26 -7.89 33.13
CA GLU A 963 -24.04 -7.76 34.36
C GLU A 963 -25.19 -6.76 34.21
N TRP A 964 -24.95 -5.62 33.58
CA TRP A 964 -25.91 -4.52 33.46
C TRP A 964 -26.05 -4.03 32.02
N PRO A 965 -27.19 -3.40 31.67
CA PRO A 965 -27.43 -2.87 30.32
C PRO A 965 -26.63 -1.60 30.06
N ILE A 966 -25.32 -1.75 29.83
CA ILE A 966 -24.42 -0.68 29.38
C ILE A 966 -24.79 -0.30 27.93
N GLN A 967 -24.77 1.00 27.62
CA GLN A 967 -25.08 1.50 26.28
C GLN A 967 -24.09 0.91 25.24
N PRO A 968 -24.54 0.41 24.08
CA PRO A 968 -23.66 -0.18 23.06
C PRO A 968 -22.55 0.74 22.56
N GLU A 969 -22.77 2.05 22.64
CA GLU A 969 -21.82 3.08 22.23
C GLU A 969 -20.75 3.38 23.29
N ALA A 970 -20.94 2.95 24.55
CA ALA A 970 -20.02 3.22 25.65
C ALA A 970 -18.56 2.78 25.38
N PRO A 971 -18.26 1.61 24.78
CA PRO A 971 -16.90 1.22 24.45
C PRO A 971 -16.33 1.90 23.19
N ASN A 972 -17.04 2.84 22.54
CA ASN A 972 -16.58 3.43 21.27
C ASN A 972 -15.21 4.13 21.37
N TYR A 973 -14.86 4.69 22.54
CA TYR A 973 -13.54 5.29 22.75
C TYR A 973 -12.39 4.26 22.64
N LEU A 974 -12.64 2.98 22.93
CA LEU A 974 -11.64 1.91 22.83
C LEU A 974 -11.30 1.61 21.38
N ARG A 975 -12.31 1.50 20.51
CA ARG A 975 -12.12 1.36 19.07
C ARG A 975 -11.35 2.54 18.49
N LEU A 976 -11.68 3.76 18.90
CA LEU A 976 -10.96 4.97 18.47
C LEU A 976 -9.52 5.02 19.02
N ALA A 977 -9.30 4.54 20.24
CA ALA A 977 -7.97 4.43 20.84
C ALA A 977 -7.09 3.39 20.11
N GLU A 978 -7.65 2.25 19.68
CA GLU A 978 -6.96 1.28 18.81
C GLU A 978 -6.57 1.92 17.47
N GLN A 979 -7.50 2.65 16.84
CA GLN A 979 -7.23 3.38 15.59
C GLN A 979 -6.13 4.45 15.75
N ALA A 980 -5.99 5.05 16.94
CA ALA A 980 -4.91 5.97 17.28
C ALA A 980 -3.60 5.28 17.71
N GLY A 981 -3.56 3.93 17.66
CA GLY A 981 -2.40 3.11 18.02
C GLY A 981 -2.05 3.14 19.50
N ILE A 982 -3.03 3.39 20.39
CA ILE A 982 -2.81 3.47 21.84
C ILE A 982 -2.70 2.08 22.46
N GLY A 983 -3.49 1.12 21.98
CA GLY A 983 -3.55 -0.25 22.49
C GLY A 983 -4.51 -1.10 21.65
N VAL A 984 -4.80 -2.31 22.10
CA VAL A 984 -5.66 -3.26 21.37
C VAL A 984 -7.08 -3.25 21.91
N TYR A 985 -8.04 -3.11 21.00
CA TYR A 985 -9.46 -3.20 21.31
C TYR A 985 -10.02 -4.56 20.85
N GLU A 986 -10.75 -5.20 21.75
CA GLU A 986 -11.53 -6.39 21.43
C GLU A 986 -12.77 -6.46 22.33
N HIS A 987 -13.93 -6.71 21.72
CA HIS A 987 -15.13 -7.11 22.44
C HIS A 987 -15.16 -8.64 22.51
N GLY A 988 -15.22 -9.19 23.72
CA GLY A 988 -15.19 -10.63 23.96
C GLY A 988 -16.24 -11.10 24.96
N ASP A 989 -16.27 -12.41 25.18
CA ASP A 989 -17.09 -13.03 26.24
C ASP A 989 -16.19 -13.40 27.43
N PRO A 990 -16.17 -12.57 28.50
CA PRO A 990 -15.26 -12.77 29.63
C PRO A 990 -15.60 -14.00 30.50
N TRP A 991 -16.73 -14.66 30.23
CA TRP A 991 -17.17 -15.85 30.97
C TRP A 991 -17.22 -17.12 30.12
N GLY A 992 -16.96 -17.02 28.81
CA GLY A 992 -17.08 -18.14 27.87
C GLY A 992 -15.98 -18.14 26.82
N THR A 993 -16.28 -17.69 25.60
CA THR A 993 -15.36 -17.86 24.44
C THR A 993 -14.06 -17.06 24.53
N GLY A 994 -13.97 -16.10 25.46
CA GLY A 994 -12.75 -15.33 25.74
C GLY A 994 -12.45 -14.29 24.66
N TYR A 995 -11.15 -14.10 24.42
CA TYR A 995 -10.55 -13.05 23.61
C TYR A 995 -9.51 -13.67 22.66
N GLN A 996 -9.37 -13.15 21.44
CA GLN A 996 -8.41 -13.59 20.41
C GLN A 996 -7.24 -12.64 20.26
N LYS A 997 -7.48 -11.33 20.44
CA LYS A 997 -6.47 -10.27 20.37
C LYS A 997 -5.96 -9.85 21.74
N ILE A 998 -6.62 -10.26 22.82
CA ILE A 998 -6.21 -10.02 24.21
C ILE A 998 -5.91 -11.36 24.89
N ASP A 999 -4.73 -11.50 25.51
CA ASP A 999 -4.38 -12.64 26.38
C ASP A 999 -5.02 -12.39 27.75
N PHE A 1000 -6.33 -12.68 27.84
CA PHE A 1000 -7.07 -12.54 29.08
C PHE A 1000 -6.89 -13.80 29.95
N ARG A 1001 -6.33 -13.62 31.15
CA ARG A 1001 -6.12 -14.70 32.11
C ARG A 1001 -6.80 -14.41 33.43
N ARG A 1002 -7.63 -15.35 33.86
CA ARG A 1002 -8.35 -15.28 35.13
C ARG A 1002 -7.78 -16.28 36.13
N TYR A 1003 -7.53 -15.79 37.34
CA TYR A 1003 -7.08 -16.59 38.48
C TYR A 1003 -8.12 -16.50 39.59
N GLU A 1004 -8.59 -17.67 40.02
CA GLU A 1004 -9.52 -17.86 41.12
C GLU A 1004 -8.72 -18.34 42.35
N GLU A 1005 -8.65 -17.51 43.38
CA GLU A 1005 -8.01 -17.85 44.64
C GLU A 1005 -9.07 -18.15 45.71
N GLN A 1006 -8.84 -19.24 46.46
CA GLN A 1006 -9.76 -19.74 47.48
C GLN A 1006 -9.42 -19.21 48.87
#